data_AF-A0A3Q7FEP9-F1
#
_entry.id   AF-A0A3Q7FEP9-F1
#
_cell.length_a   1.000
_cell.length_b   1.000
_cell.length_c   1.000
_cell.angle_alpha   90.00
_cell.angle_beta   90.00
_cell.angle_gamma   90.00
#
_symmetry.space_group_name_H-M   'P 1'
#
loop_
_entity.id
_entity.type
_entity.pdbx_description
1 polymer ?
#
loop_
_entity_poly.entity_id
_entity_poly.type
_entity_poly.pdbx_seq_one_letter_code
_entity_poly.pdbx_strand_id
1 'polypeptide(L)'
;MDNASSSSSVDPNSGFSSKTKTFHSIRPPLLLPPMSSPVSAASYALSFQHNTEATAFIDSSTGRRIYFSDFRQRVVSLASSIQNTLRLSKNDVAFVLSPNSTHIPILYFSLLSLGVVISPANPLSTESELLRQIKLTKPVIAFATSRNFQKLPKLKHPAVLIDTPEFELMMMNTGLKLKTVEVNQSDLAAIMYSSGTTGEVKGVKLTHRNFIASIANYHAQRPERDSPAVMLYTVPLFHVFGFHYMLKSVAITDTVVVMERFDLKKMLKTVVDFRVTQLVVAPPVVVAMAKGSVTHGYELSSLEAVGSGGASLGKDVMQAFAHKFPNIILFQGRTTSYVTDPLCKPVSGSAEELFFSNLELNLSLEFEGYGLTETTGAAFRSATTEEMLHQGSVGRLMANSEAKIVDPDTGIALCPGEQGELWIKGPIIMQGYIGDPKNTSETLMPCGWLRTGDLCYIDHHGYLFVVDRLKELIKYKGYQVAPAELEQLLQSHPEIVDAAVIPYPDEEAGQLPMAFVVRRPQSTLDKEQVIDFISKQVAPYKKIRRVAFVSSIPKSPSGKILRRELKRIHLPGSKFGLAAAYKLKVHGLNVTVFEAEGRAGGKLRSLSQDGLIWDEGANTMTESEGDVTFLLDSLGLREKQQFPLSQNKRYIARNGTPTLIPSNPFDLFKSNFLSTGSKVFGDNIGNCSFGVKERQNLDQKPKQFYVYHDIRLELQMLFEPLLWKNKKLTKVSDKHESVSGFFQRHFGKEVVDYLIDPFVAGTCGGDPDSLSMHLSFPDLWNLEKRFGSVIVGAIQSKLSPIKEKKQGPPRTSINKKRQRGSFSFLGGMQTLTDAICKNLKEDELRLNSRVLELSCSCSGDSAIDSWSIFSASPHKRQAEEESFDAVIMTAPLCDVKSMKIAKRGNPFLLNFIPEVDYVPLSVVITTFKKESVKHPLEGFGVLVPSQEQKHGLKTLGTLFSSMMFPDRAPNNVYLYTTFVGGSRNRELAKASSQIKDVKFFIHRTELKEIVTSDLKQLLGAEGEPTYVNHLCWSKAFPLYGHNYDSVLDAIDKMEKSLPGLFYAGNHKGGLSVGKALSSGCNAADLVISYLEAVSADTKNHS
;
A
#
# COMPACT_ATOMS: atom_id res chain seq x y z
N MET A 1 20.72 62.67 18.66
CA MET A 1 19.36 62.76 18.10
C MET A 1 19.30 61.84 16.89
N ASP A 2 18.40 60.87 16.95
CA ASP A 2 17.77 60.10 15.87
C ASP A 2 18.66 59.58 14.73
N ASN A 3 19.41 58.52 15.03
CA ASN A 3 19.99 57.64 14.02
C ASN A 3 19.14 56.37 13.88
N ALA A 4 18.03 56.47 13.15
CA ALA A 4 17.17 55.33 12.81
C ALA A 4 17.66 54.65 11.51
N SER A 5 18.83 54.02 11.53
CA SER A 5 19.29 53.19 10.43
C SER A 5 18.46 51.90 10.37
N SER A 6 17.56 51.86 9.39
CA SER A 6 16.58 50.79 9.16
C SER A 6 17.23 49.53 8.57
N SER A 7 18.12 48.91 9.35
CA SER A 7 18.69 47.61 9.04
C SER A 7 17.59 46.58 8.75
N SER A 8 17.81 45.74 7.74
CA SER A 8 16.75 44.97 7.11
C SER A 8 16.06 44.04 8.11
N SER A 9 14.74 44.21 8.28
CA SER A 9 13.89 43.31 9.10
C SER A 9 13.76 41.87 8.56
N VAL A 10 14.64 41.48 7.62
CA VAL A 10 14.69 40.22 6.87
C VAL A 10 16.03 39.56 7.19
N ASP A 11 15.99 38.33 7.69
CA ASP A 11 17.19 37.51 7.92
C ASP A 11 17.81 37.09 6.57
N PRO A 12 19.11 37.37 6.32
CA PRO A 12 19.77 37.00 5.07
C PRO A 12 19.93 35.48 4.86
N ASN A 13 19.89 34.65 5.92
CA ASN A 13 20.12 33.21 5.82
C ASN A 13 18.85 32.42 5.46
N SER A 14 17.70 32.82 5.99
CA SER A 14 16.39 32.19 5.71
C SER A 14 15.50 32.99 4.77
N GLY A 15 15.79 34.28 4.57
CA GLY A 15 14.89 35.24 3.93
C GLY A 15 13.68 35.65 4.79
N PHE A 16 13.63 35.27 6.07
CA PHE A 16 12.47 35.51 6.93
C PHE A 16 12.39 36.95 7.46
N SER A 17 11.26 37.60 7.21
CA SER A 17 10.90 38.90 7.78
C SER A 17 10.15 38.74 9.09
N SER A 18 10.77 39.11 10.22
CA SER A 18 10.10 39.04 11.54
C SER A 18 8.90 39.97 11.65
N LYS A 19 8.97 41.15 11.01
CA LYS A 19 7.92 42.18 10.98
C LYS A 19 6.69 41.77 10.19
N THR A 20 6.88 41.09 9.05
CA THR A 20 5.77 40.74 8.14
C THR A 20 5.40 39.26 8.17
N LYS A 21 6.19 38.43 8.85
CA LYS A 21 6.09 36.96 8.87
C LYS A 21 6.10 36.39 7.44
N THR A 22 7.07 36.84 6.64
CA THR A 22 7.20 36.51 5.21
C THR A 22 8.59 35.98 4.93
N PHE A 23 8.70 34.85 4.22
CA PHE A 23 9.96 34.37 3.65
C PHE A 23 10.11 34.95 2.24
N HIS A 24 11.17 35.71 2.01
CA HIS A 24 11.57 36.20 0.70
C HIS A 24 12.62 35.24 0.10
N SER A 25 12.60 35.04 -1.21
CA SER A 25 13.64 34.24 -1.86
C SER A 25 15.02 34.86 -1.68
N ILE A 26 15.95 34.12 -1.06
CA ILE A 26 17.38 34.46 -0.98
C ILE A 26 18.15 34.16 -2.27
N ARG A 27 17.51 33.56 -3.29
CA ARG A 27 18.13 33.37 -4.62
C ARG A 27 18.30 34.72 -5.34
N PRO A 28 19.36 34.87 -6.17
CA PRO A 28 19.57 36.08 -6.96
C PRO A 28 18.31 36.52 -7.72
N PRO A 29 17.88 37.79 -7.59
CA PRO A 29 16.72 38.30 -8.31
C PRO A 29 16.88 38.17 -9.82
N LEU A 30 15.87 37.63 -10.50
CA LEU A 30 15.91 37.41 -11.94
C LEU A 30 15.38 38.62 -12.69
N LEU A 31 16.16 39.13 -13.63
CA LEU A 31 15.74 40.16 -14.58
C LEU A 31 14.80 39.54 -15.63
N LEU A 32 13.52 39.50 -15.29
CA LEU A 32 12.45 39.14 -16.23
C LEU A 32 12.14 40.35 -17.13
N PRO A 33 11.74 40.16 -18.41
CA PRO A 33 11.43 41.27 -19.32
C PRO A 33 10.41 42.27 -18.74
N PRO A 34 10.45 43.57 -19.09
CA PRO A 34 9.45 44.55 -18.63
C PRO A 34 8.03 44.12 -19.01
N MET A 35 7.04 44.30 -18.13
CA MET A 35 5.66 43.83 -18.39
C MET A 35 5.01 44.43 -19.64
N SER A 36 5.46 45.60 -20.08
CA SER A 36 5.05 46.28 -21.31
C SER A 36 5.66 45.70 -22.59
N SER A 37 6.70 44.86 -22.50
CA SER A 37 7.34 44.28 -23.69
C SER A 37 6.51 43.12 -24.26
N PRO A 38 6.20 43.11 -25.57
CA PRO A 38 5.40 42.08 -26.23
C PRO A 38 6.23 40.80 -26.48
N VAL A 39 6.53 40.09 -25.39
CA VAL A 39 7.33 38.86 -25.38
C VAL A 39 6.44 37.66 -25.05
N SER A 40 6.27 36.75 -26.01
CA SER A 40 5.67 35.45 -25.76
C SER A 40 6.63 34.50 -25.03
N ALA A 41 6.09 33.51 -24.32
CA ALA A 41 6.88 32.44 -23.71
C ALA A 41 7.70 31.62 -24.74
N ALA A 42 7.18 31.45 -25.96
CA ALA A 42 7.90 30.77 -27.04
C ALA A 42 9.08 31.60 -27.55
N SER A 43 8.88 32.88 -27.83
CA SER A 43 9.96 33.78 -28.25
C SER A 43 11.02 33.97 -27.14
N TYR A 44 10.62 33.96 -25.87
CA TYR A 44 11.57 33.99 -24.75
C TYR A 44 12.42 32.71 -24.68
N ALA A 45 11.81 31.52 -24.75
CA ALA A 45 12.54 30.25 -24.78
C ALA A 45 13.47 30.15 -26.00
N LEU A 46 13.02 30.58 -27.18
CA LEU A 46 13.84 30.61 -28.40
C LEU A 46 14.97 31.66 -28.35
N SER A 47 14.91 32.68 -27.48
CA SER A 47 15.92 33.76 -27.45
C SER A 47 17.28 33.32 -26.91
N PHE A 48 17.32 32.24 -26.12
CA PHE A 48 18.56 31.64 -25.59
C PHE A 48 19.25 30.67 -26.57
N GLN A 49 18.68 30.46 -27.76
CA GLN A 49 19.19 29.48 -28.70
C GLN A 49 20.28 30.06 -29.60
N HIS A 50 21.53 29.87 -29.17
CA HIS A 50 22.70 30.32 -29.91
C HIS A 50 23.34 29.23 -30.79
N ASN A 51 23.07 27.95 -30.53
CA ASN A 51 23.54 26.82 -31.34
C ASN A 51 22.39 26.18 -32.13
N THR A 52 22.37 26.37 -33.45
CA THR A 52 21.32 25.87 -34.35
C THR A 52 21.50 24.41 -34.77
N GLU A 53 22.72 23.89 -34.69
CA GLU A 53 23.09 22.55 -35.18
C GLU A 53 22.89 21.44 -34.14
N ALA A 54 22.56 21.80 -32.90
CA ALA A 54 22.23 20.84 -31.86
C ALA A 54 20.86 20.16 -32.13
N THR A 55 20.73 18.89 -31.73
CA THR A 55 19.46 18.15 -31.85
C THR A 55 18.48 18.65 -30.79
N ALA A 56 17.30 19.11 -31.21
CA ALA A 56 16.23 19.55 -30.32
C ALA A 56 15.39 18.36 -29.83
N PHE A 57 14.87 17.56 -30.77
CA PHE A 57 13.97 16.44 -30.48
C PHE A 57 14.37 15.17 -31.24
N ILE A 58 14.19 14.02 -30.59
CA ILE A 58 14.36 12.69 -31.20
C ILE A 58 13.08 11.89 -30.95
N ASP A 59 12.51 11.30 -31.99
CA ASP A 59 11.44 10.33 -31.84
C ASP A 59 12.03 8.96 -31.42
N SER A 60 11.67 8.48 -30.23
CA SER A 60 12.23 7.23 -29.67
C SER A 60 11.87 5.96 -30.44
N SER A 61 10.88 6.00 -31.34
CA SER A 61 10.37 4.83 -32.06
C SER A 61 10.94 4.71 -33.48
N THR A 62 11.19 5.84 -34.13
CA THR A 62 11.72 5.94 -35.50
C THR A 62 13.17 6.38 -35.57
N GLY A 63 13.71 6.96 -34.49
CA GLY A 63 15.04 7.57 -34.45
C GLY A 63 15.16 8.89 -35.21
N ARG A 64 14.05 9.41 -35.78
CA ARG A 64 14.03 10.67 -36.52
C ARG A 64 14.41 11.83 -35.60
N ARG A 65 15.42 12.60 -36.03
CA ARG A 65 15.91 13.80 -35.33
C ARG A 65 15.28 15.06 -35.91
N ILE A 66 15.10 16.06 -35.06
CA ILE A 66 14.75 17.43 -35.42
C ILE A 66 15.81 18.33 -34.78
N TYR A 67 16.56 19.06 -35.60
CA TYR A 67 17.58 20.01 -35.14
C TYR A 67 16.95 21.33 -34.68
N PHE A 68 17.66 22.17 -33.92
CA PHE A 68 17.11 23.46 -33.47
C PHE A 68 16.83 24.42 -34.65
N SER A 69 17.65 24.36 -35.70
CA SER A 69 17.39 24.99 -37.01
C SER A 69 16.03 24.56 -37.60
N ASP A 70 15.84 23.27 -37.84
CA ASP A 70 14.60 22.68 -38.35
C ASP A 70 13.40 22.99 -37.45
N PHE A 71 13.58 22.89 -36.13
CA PHE A 71 12.53 23.15 -35.15
C PHE A 71 12.03 24.60 -35.26
N ARG A 72 12.95 25.57 -35.28
CA ARG A 72 12.62 26.99 -35.42
C ARG A 72 11.95 27.27 -36.77
N GLN A 73 12.46 26.70 -37.87
CA GLN A 73 11.84 26.84 -39.18
C GLN A 73 10.43 26.26 -39.21
N ARG A 74 10.22 25.05 -38.67
CA ARG A 74 8.91 24.38 -38.60
C ARG A 74 7.92 25.14 -37.72
N VAL A 75 8.38 25.72 -36.59
CA VAL A 75 7.56 26.58 -35.73
C VAL A 75 7.05 27.81 -36.49
N VAL A 76 7.92 28.47 -37.28
CA VAL A 76 7.55 29.63 -38.10
C VAL A 76 6.63 29.22 -39.25
N SER A 77 6.98 28.18 -40.01
CA SER A 77 6.16 27.66 -41.12
C SER A 77 4.77 27.19 -40.68
N LEU A 78 4.67 26.50 -39.54
CA LEU A 78 3.39 26.10 -38.99
C LEU A 78 2.61 27.30 -38.46
N ALA A 79 3.25 28.29 -37.83
CA ALA A 79 2.58 29.54 -37.42
C ALA A 79 2.04 30.31 -38.64
N SER A 80 2.82 30.45 -39.71
CA SER A 80 2.38 31.00 -40.99
C SER A 80 1.19 30.23 -41.56
N SER A 81 1.27 28.91 -41.59
CA SER A 81 0.20 28.05 -42.12
C SER A 81 -1.08 28.18 -41.31
N ILE A 82 -1.00 28.12 -39.98
CA ILE A 82 -2.15 28.31 -39.07
C ILE A 82 -2.78 29.70 -39.27
N GLN A 83 -1.98 30.76 -39.31
CA GLN A 83 -2.48 32.14 -39.45
C GLN A 83 -3.16 32.39 -40.81
N ASN A 84 -2.62 31.85 -41.90
CA ASN A 84 -3.14 32.09 -43.25
C ASN A 84 -4.27 31.13 -43.66
N THR A 85 -4.21 29.85 -43.26
CA THR A 85 -5.20 28.83 -43.66
C THR A 85 -6.33 28.67 -42.66
N LEU A 86 -6.02 28.53 -41.37
CA LEU A 86 -7.00 28.33 -40.29
C LEU A 86 -7.54 29.66 -39.74
N ARG A 87 -6.84 30.77 -40.01
CA ARG A 87 -7.17 32.14 -39.58
C ARG A 87 -7.34 32.29 -38.06
N LEU A 88 -6.56 31.53 -37.29
CA LEU A 88 -6.50 31.71 -35.83
C LEU A 88 -5.84 33.05 -35.50
N SER A 89 -6.35 33.66 -34.44
CA SER A 89 -5.98 34.98 -33.97
C SER A 89 -5.60 34.95 -32.48
N LYS A 90 -4.97 36.04 -32.02
CA LYS A 90 -4.60 36.21 -30.62
C LYS A 90 -5.82 36.05 -29.70
N ASN A 91 -5.65 35.36 -28.59
CA ASN A 91 -6.68 34.95 -27.62
C ASN A 91 -7.70 33.90 -28.11
N ASP A 92 -7.64 33.42 -29.35
CA ASP A 92 -8.37 32.19 -29.71
C ASP A 92 -7.86 31.03 -28.84
N VAL A 93 -8.74 30.09 -28.50
CA VAL A 93 -8.38 28.90 -27.72
C VAL A 93 -8.25 27.69 -28.65
N ALA A 94 -7.10 27.03 -28.63
CA ALA A 94 -6.81 25.82 -29.37
C ALA A 94 -6.76 24.61 -28.43
N PHE A 95 -7.67 23.67 -28.62
CA PHE A 95 -7.71 22.42 -27.85
C PHE A 95 -6.72 21.41 -28.41
N VAL A 96 -5.93 20.72 -27.58
CA VAL A 96 -4.94 19.75 -28.08
C VAL A 96 -5.13 18.39 -27.42
N LEU A 97 -5.44 17.37 -28.23
CA LEU A 97 -5.79 16.02 -27.79
C LEU A 97 -4.88 14.96 -28.46
N SER A 98 -3.69 14.77 -27.90
CA SER A 98 -2.65 13.90 -28.47
C SER A 98 -1.86 13.16 -27.38
N PRO A 99 -1.33 11.95 -27.67
CA PRO A 99 -0.18 11.42 -26.95
C PRO A 99 1.07 12.27 -27.20
N ASN A 100 2.17 11.94 -26.52
CA ASN A 100 3.47 12.58 -26.76
C ASN A 100 3.96 12.30 -28.18
N SER A 101 4.37 13.33 -28.92
CA SER A 101 5.07 13.19 -30.20
C SER A 101 5.99 14.40 -30.42
N THR A 102 6.93 14.29 -31.36
CA THR A 102 7.82 15.40 -31.74
C THR A 102 7.08 16.56 -32.43
N HIS A 103 5.84 16.34 -32.89
CA HIS A 103 4.99 17.39 -33.48
C HIS A 103 4.38 18.32 -32.42
N ILE A 104 4.17 17.85 -31.19
CA ILE A 104 3.52 18.62 -30.13
C ILE A 104 4.36 19.84 -29.71
N PRO A 105 5.69 19.75 -29.53
CA PRO A 105 6.53 20.92 -29.30
C PRO A 105 6.43 21.97 -30.41
N ILE A 106 6.43 21.55 -31.68
CA ILE A 106 6.31 22.48 -32.82
C ILE A 106 4.97 23.21 -32.74
N LEU A 107 3.87 22.45 -32.59
CA LEU A 107 2.52 22.99 -32.46
C LEU A 107 2.40 23.99 -31.30
N TYR A 108 2.87 23.63 -30.10
CA TYR A 108 2.79 24.52 -28.94
C TYR A 108 3.59 25.82 -29.15
N PHE A 109 4.81 25.73 -29.68
CA PHE A 109 5.59 26.94 -29.96
C PHE A 109 4.95 27.83 -31.04
N SER A 110 4.36 27.25 -32.08
CA SER A 110 3.62 28.01 -33.11
C SER A 110 2.40 28.71 -32.53
N LEU A 111 1.59 28.03 -31.72
CA LEU A 111 0.39 28.60 -31.10
C LEU A 111 0.75 29.72 -30.10
N LEU A 112 1.75 29.50 -29.24
CA LEU A 112 2.26 30.52 -28.30
C LEU A 112 2.82 31.76 -29.03
N SER A 113 3.46 31.58 -30.18
CA SER A 113 4.00 32.70 -30.99
C SER A 113 2.91 33.51 -31.68
N LEU A 114 1.72 32.93 -31.89
CA LEU A 114 0.53 33.61 -32.39
C LEU A 114 -0.35 34.21 -31.27
N GLY A 115 0.01 34.01 -30.00
CA GLY A 115 -0.83 34.37 -28.87
C GLY A 115 -2.14 33.57 -28.79
N VAL A 116 -2.17 32.37 -29.39
CA VAL A 116 -3.30 31.43 -29.31
C VAL A 116 -3.16 30.63 -28.01
N VAL A 117 -4.22 30.62 -27.20
CA VAL A 117 -4.23 30.00 -25.88
C VAL A 117 -4.30 28.48 -26.03
N ILE A 118 -3.31 27.77 -25.50
CA ILE A 118 -3.26 26.30 -25.61
C ILE A 118 -4.08 25.66 -24.49
N SER A 119 -4.99 24.76 -24.84
CA SER A 119 -5.82 24.03 -23.90
C SER A 119 -5.58 22.53 -24.10
N PRO A 120 -4.51 21.96 -23.52
CA PRO A 120 -4.12 20.59 -23.80
C PRO A 120 -4.84 19.62 -22.86
N ALA A 121 -5.26 18.49 -23.41
CA ALA A 121 -6.06 17.49 -22.73
C ALA A 121 -5.43 16.09 -22.79
N ASN A 122 -5.74 15.27 -21.80
CA ASN A 122 -5.27 13.89 -21.76
C ASN A 122 -5.95 13.06 -22.88
N PRO A 123 -5.20 12.43 -23.81
CA PRO A 123 -5.78 11.58 -24.85
C PRO A 123 -6.51 10.34 -24.28
N LEU A 124 -6.29 10.00 -23.01
CA LEU A 124 -7.01 8.94 -22.29
C LEU A 124 -8.31 9.42 -21.63
N SER A 125 -8.63 10.72 -21.66
CA SER A 125 -9.92 11.24 -21.16
C SER A 125 -11.10 10.64 -21.92
N THR A 126 -12.23 10.57 -21.21
CA THR A 126 -13.55 10.23 -21.74
C THR A 126 -14.13 11.39 -22.54
N GLU A 127 -15.04 11.10 -23.48
CA GLU A 127 -15.76 12.14 -24.25
C GLU A 127 -16.49 13.12 -23.32
N SER A 128 -17.08 12.65 -22.22
CA SER A 128 -17.73 13.53 -21.22
C SER A 128 -16.77 14.50 -20.53
N GLU A 129 -15.53 14.10 -20.23
CA GLU A 129 -14.52 15.01 -19.67
C GLU A 129 -14.05 16.01 -20.71
N LEU A 130 -13.81 15.55 -21.95
CA LEU A 130 -13.41 16.40 -23.06
C LEU A 130 -14.51 17.43 -23.36
N LEU A 131 -15.79 17.04 -23.35
CA LEU A 131 -16.94 17.94 -23.48
C LEU A 131 -17.02 18.96 -22.33
N ARG A 132 -16.78 18.56 -21.07
CA ARG A 132 -16.70 19.50 -19.93
C ARG A 132 -15.55 20.49 -20.12
N GLN A 133 -14.37 20.01 -20.50
CA GLN A 133 -13.17 20.81 -20.76
C GLN A 133 -13.38 21.80 -21.93
N ILE A 134 -13.97 21.35 -23.03
CA ILE A 134 -14.32 22.16 -24.21
C ILE A 134 -15.42 23.18 -23.89
N LYS A 135 -16.44 22.81 -23.10
CA LYS A 135 -17.50 23.75 -22.66
C LYS A 135 -16.94 24.85 -21.75
N LEU A 136 -15.93 24.52 -20.95
CA LEU A 136 -15.23 25.43 -20.04
C LEU A 136 -14.30 26.40 -20.80
N THR A 137 -13.48 25.90 -21.74
CA THR A 137 -12.47 26.73 -22.43
C THR A 137 -12.91 27.27 -23.79
N LYS A 138 -14.04 26.81 -24.32
CA LYS A 138 -14.68 27.26 -25.58
C LYS A 138 -13.69 27.36 -26.77
N PRO A 139 -12.96 26.29 -27.09
CA PRO A 139 -11.99 26.29 -28.18
C PRO A 139 -12.66 26.51 -29.54
N VAL A 140 -12.03 27.33 -30.37
CA VAL A 140 -12.48 27.56 -31.75
C VAL A 140 -12.05 26.43 -32.69
N ILE A 141 -11.00 25.71 -32.31
CA ILE A 141 -10.37 24.64 -33.09
C ILE A 141 -9.79 23.57 -32.15
N ALA A 142 -9.60 22.36 -32.68
CA ALA A 142 -8.85 21.32 -32.00
C ALA A 142 -7.75 20.74 -32.90
N PHE A 143 -6.65 20.33 -32.29
CA PHE A 143 -5.56 19.57 -32.89
C PHE A 143 -5.52 18.20 -32.21
N ALA A 144 -5.62 17.12 -32.98
CA ALA A 144 -5.68 15.76 -32.43
C ALA A 144 -4.98 14.76 -33.34
N THR A 145 -4.65 13.58 -32.82
CA THR A 145 -4.30 12.44 -33.68
C THR A 145 -5.56 11.81 -34.27
N SER A 146 -5.43 11.19 -35.44
CA SER A 146 -6.50 10.50 -36.18
C SER A 146 -7.25 9.49 -35.29
N ARG A 147 -6.53 8.86 -34.35
CA ARG A 147 -7.10 7.94 -33.34
C ARG A 147 -7.97 8.62 -32.27
N ASN A 148 -7.70 9.87 -31.91
CA ASN A 148 -8.42 10.60 -30.87
C ASN A 148 -9.47 11.58 -31.42
N PHE A 149 -9.39 11.94 -32.70
CA PHE A 149 -10.32 12.86 -33.38
C PHE A 149 -11.79 12.48 -33.18
N GLN A 150 -12.13 11.19 -33.21
CA GLN A 150 -13.51 10.71 -33.05
C GLN A 150 -14.16 11.10 -31.71
N LYS A 151 -13.36 11.44 -30.68
CA LYS A 151 -13.84 11.87 -29.35
C LYS A 151 -14.20 13.35 -29.29
N LEU A 152 -13.95 14.12 -30.34
CA LEU A 152 -14.14 15.56 -30.35
C LEU A 152 -15.54 15.95 -30.88
N PRO A 153 -16.21 16.92 -30.25
CA PRO A 153 -17.40 17.53 -30.84
C PRO A 153 -17.02 18.36 -32.08
N LYS A 154 -18.03 18.70 -32.89
CA LYS A 154 -17.85 19.73 -33.93
C LYS A 154 -17.55 21.08 -33.27
N LEU A 155 -16.48 21.73 -33.72
CA LEU A 155 -16.08 23.08 -33.31
C LEU A 155 -16.28 24.09 -34.46
N LYS A 156 -16.00 25.37 -34.20
CA LYS A 156 -16.12 26.46 -35.20
C LYS A 156 -15.27 26.20 -36.44
N HIS A 157 -14.06 25.67 -36.26
CA HIS A 157 -13.19 25.18 -37.32
C HIS A 157 -13.07 23.66 -37.26
N PRO A 158 -12.96 22.95 -38.41
CA PRO A 158 -12.65 21.53 -38.43
C PRO A 158 -11.37 21.23 -37.63
N ALA A 159 -11.36 20.12 -36.89
CA ALA A 159 -10.18 19.74 -36.13
C ALA A 159 -9.06 19.25 -37.09
N VAL A 160 -7.82 19.62 -36.77
CA VAL A 160 -6.63 19.32 -37.56
C VAL A 160 -6.00 18.03 -37.06
N LEU A 161 -5.74 17.09 -37.98
CA LEU A 161 -5.11 15.81 -37.68
C LEU A 161 -3.59 15.96 -37.73
N ILE A 162 -2.92 15.87 -36.58
CA ILE A 162 -1.48 16.18 -36.46
C ILE A 162 -0.55 15.01 -36.84
N ASP A 163 -1.12 13.85 -37.11
CA ASP A 163 -0.44 12.61 -37.52
C ASP A 163 -0.57 12.32 -39.03
N THR A 164 -0.96 13.32 -39.83
CA THR A 164 -1.15 13.17 -41.28
C THR A 164 -0.12 13.93 -42.12
N PRO A 165 0.11 13.53 -43.39
CA PRO A 165 1.01 14.22 -44.31
C PRO A 165 0.66 15.70 -44.52
N GLU A 166 -0.62 16.07 -44.48
CA GLU A 166 -1.09 17.44 -44.64
C GLU A 166 -0.56 18.35 -43.52
N PHE A 167 -0.48 17.85 -42.28
CA PHE A 167 0.08 18.60 -41.17
C PHE A 167 1.61 18.74 -41.26
N GLU A 168 2.31 17.72 -41.77
CA GLU A 168 3.74 17.83 -42.11
C GLU A 168 3.97 18.87 -43.22
N LEU A 169 3.12 18.93 -44.25
CA LEU A 169 3.18 19.98 -45.27
C LEU A 169 2.97 21.38 -44.66
N MET A 170 2.05 21.55 -43.68
CA MET A 170 1.90 22.81 -42.94
C MET A 170 3.16 23.20 -42.15
N MET A 171 3.88 22.22 -41.59
CA MET A 171 5.15 22.45 -40.88
C MET A 171 6.33 22.72 -41.83
N MET A 172 6.25 22.33 -43.11
CA MET A 172 7.31 22.54 -44.11
C MET A 172 7.06 23.73 -45.04
N ASN A 173 5.85 24.30 -45.06
CA ASN A 173 5.48 25.37 -45.98
C ASN A 173 6.17 26.71 -45.65
N THR A 174 7.20 27.06 -46.42
CA THR A 174 7.93 28.33 -46.33
C THR A 174 7.35 29.44 -47.22
N GLY A 175 6.36 29.13 -48.08
CA GLY A 175 5.78 30.09 -49.03
C GLY A 175 4.81 31.10 -48.40
N LEU A 176 4.38 30.87 -47.15
CA LEU A 176 3.44 31.72 -46.44
C LEU A 176 4.16 32.69 -45.49
N LYS A 177 3.93 33.99 -45.66
CA LYS A 177 4.46 35.02 -44.74
C LYS A 177 3.70 35.03 -43.41
N LEU A 178 4.44 34.99 -42.31
CA LEU A 178 3.91 35.23 -40.97
C LEU A 178 3.73 36.74 -40.78
N LYS A 179 2.52 37.18 -40.45
CA LYS A 179 2.29 38.53 -39.93
C LYS A 179 2.67 38.56 -38.45
N THR A 180 3.48 39.53 -38.05
CA THR A 180 3.86 39.75 -36.64
C THR A 180 2.60 39.91 -35.78
N VAL A 181 2.53 39.15 -34.68
CA VAL A 181 1.48 39.28 -33.67
C VAL A 181 2.14 39.78 -32.39
N GLU A 182 1.65 40.90 -31.84
CA GLU A 182 2.12 41.39 -30.55
C GLU A 182 1.48 40.56 -29.42
N VAL A 183 2.29 39.76 -28.75
CA VAL A 183 1.88 38.90 -27.63
C VAL A 183 2.42 39.48 -26.33
N ASN A 184 1.54 39.99 -25.48
CA ASN A 184 1.91 40.58 -24.19
C ASN A 184 2.15 39.48 -23.17
N GLN A 185 3.02 39.76 -22.20
CA GLN A 185 3.31 38.81 -21.14
C GLN A 185 2.10 38.53 -20.23
N SER A 186 1.16 39.48 -20.11
CA SER A 186 -0.10 39.32 -19.38
C SER A 186 -1.13 38.44 -20.10
N ASP A 187 -0.95 38.16 -21.39
CA ASP A 187 -1.91 37.37 -22.17
C ASP A 187 -1.83 35.88 -21.77
N LEU A 188 -2.94 35.16 -21.98
CA LEU A 188 -3.03 33.74 -21.66
C LEU A 188 -2.19 32.92 -22.64
N ALA A 189 -1.27 32.13 -22.10
CA ALA A 189 -0.46 31.17 -22.84
C ALA A 189 -1.14 29.80 -22.88
N ALA A 190 -1.68 29.37 -21.73
CA ALA A 190 -2.33 28.07 -21.61
C ALA A 190 -3.47 28.06 -20.58
N ILE A 191 -4.42 27.16 -20.79
CA ILE A 191 -5.42 26.76 -19.78
C ILE A 191 -5.17 25.29 -19.45
N MET A 192 -4.58 25.03 -18.28
CA MET A 192 -4.20 23.70 -17.82
C MET A 192 -5.21 23.17 -16.79
N TYR A 193 -5.47 21.87 -16.79
CA TYR A 193 -6.52 21.28 -15.95
C TYR A 193 -5.99 20.73 -14.64
N SER A 194 -6.43 21.28 -13.49
CA SER A 194 -6.17 20.70 -12.17
C SER A 194 -7.39 19.90 -11.66
N SER A 195 -7.13 18.83 -10.89
CA SER A 195 -8.17 18.07 -10.20
C SER A 195 -8.65 18.88 -8.98
N GLY A 196 -9.74 19.62 -9.16
CA GLY A 196 -10.23 20.55 -8.16
C GLY A 196 -10.68 19.86 -6.87
N THR A 197 -10.40 20.48 -5.74
CA THR A 197 -10.76 19.97 -4.40
C THR A 197 -12.21 20.26 -3.99
N THR A 198 -12.99 20.83 -4.90
CA THR A 198 -14.44 21.02 -4.81
C THR A 198 -15.18 19.96 -5.62
N GLY A 199 -14.56 19.53 -6.72
CA GLY A 199 -14.87 18.30 -7.41
C GLY A 199 -14.99 18.42 -8.94
N GLU A 200 -15.15 19.63 -9.45
CA GLU A 200 -15.08 19.86 -10.89
C GLU A 200 -13.63 20.06 -11.36
N VAL A 201 -13.37 19.72 -12.63
CA VAL A 201 -12.09 19.98 -13.29
C VAL A 201 -11.92 21.49 -13.46
N LYS A 202 -10.89 22.06 -12.84
CA LYS A 202 -10.63 23.51 -12.89
C LYS A 202 -9.63 23.83 -13.99
N GLY A 203 -9.96 24.80 -14.84
CA GLY A 203 -9.04 25.33 -15.85
C GLY A 203 -8.20 26.46 -15.25
N VAL A 204 -6.94 26.17 -14.93
CA VAL A 204 -5.96 27.13 -14.41
C VAL A 204 -5.48 28.03 -15.56
N LYS A 205 -5.69 29.34 -15.44
CA LYS A 205 -5.24 30.33 -16.43
C LYS A 205 -3.76 30.66 -16.21
N LEU A 206 -2.90 30.22 -17.13
CA LEU A 206 -1.47 30.49 -17.12
C LEU A 206 -1.10 31.49 -18.22
N THR A 207 -0.44 32.57 -17.83
CA THR A 207 0.00 33.65 -18.73
C THR A 207 1.37 33.36 -19.33
N HIS A 208 1.73 34.08 -20.40
CA HIS A 208 3.11 34.02 -20.91
C HIS A 208 4.13 34.44 -19.84
N ARG A 209 3.80 35.42 -18.99
CA ARG A 209 4.63 35.86 -17.85
C ARG A 209 4.95 34.71 -16.90
N ASN A 210 3.97 33.87 -16.60
CA ASN A 210 4.15 32.74 -15.69
C ASN A 210 5.18 31.74 -16.23
N PHE A 211 5.06 31.37 -17.51
CA PHE A 211 6.03 30.48 -18.15
C PHE A 211 7.40 31.15 -18.31
N ILE A 212 7.48 32.44 -18.67
CA ILE A 212 8.73 33.21 -18.74
C ILE A 212 9.47 33.20 -17.39
N ALA A 213 8.76 33.42 -16.29
CA ALA A 213 9.34 33.39 -14.95
C ALA A 213 9.82 31.98 -14.54
N SER A 214 9.09 30.94 -14.92
CA SER A 214 9.48 29.54 -14.72
C SER A 214 10.74 29.20 -15.53
N ILE A 215 10.73 29.48 -16.84
CA ILE A 215 11.88 29.29 -17.75
C ILE A 215 13.13 30.03 -17.24
N ALA A 216 12.99 31.30 -16.85
CA ALA A 216 14.09 32.10 -16.34
C ALA A 216 14.73 31.48 -15.10
N ASN A 217 13.92 30.94 -14.17
CA ASN A 217 14.43 30.25 -12.98
C ASN A 217 15.24 29.00 -13.34
N TYR A 218 14.78 28.19 -14.29
CA TYR A 218 15.53 27.01 -14.72
C TYR A 218 16.80 27.37 -15.51
N HIS A 219 16.70 28.33 -16.44
CA HIS A 219 17.83 28.78 -17.26
C HIS A 219 18.95 29.42 -16.41
N ALA A 220 18.60 30.21 -15.38
CA ALA A 220 19.55 30.84 -14.48
C ALA A 220 20.20 29.89 -13.47
N GLN A 221 19.60 28.71 -13.25
CA GLN A 221 20.11 27.70 -12.32
C GLN A 221 20.40 26.37 -13.05
N ARG A 222 20.79 26.45 -14.34
CA ARG A 222 21.21 25.29 -15.13
C ARG A 222 22.64 24.87 -14.75
N PRO A 223 23.00 23.58 -14.86
CA PRO A 223 24.40 23.18 -14.81
C PRO A 223 25.18 23.74 -16.00
N GLU A 224 26.45 24.08 -15.78
CA GLU A 224 27.43 24.15 -16.86
C GLU A 224 27.78 22.73 -17.33
N ARG A 225 27.83 22.53 -18.65
CA ARG A 225 28.09 21.25 -19.29
C ARG A 225 28.85 21.44 -20.60
N ASP A 226 29.78 20.53 -20.88
CA ASP A 226 30.54 20.51 -22.15
C ASP A 226 29.66 20.07 -23.34
N SER A 227 28.55 19.38 -23.07
CA SER A 227 27.56 18.95 -24.06
C SER A 227 26.13 19.01 -23.52
N PRO A 228 25.11 19.27 -24.37
CA PRO A 228 23.70 19.26 -23.97
C PRO A 228 23.29 17.96 -23.28
N ALA A 229 22.37 18.03 -22.33
CA ALA A 229 21.79 16.82 -21.75
C ALA A 229 20.87 16.12 -22.77
N VAL A 230 20.85 14.79 -22.76
CA VAL A 230 19.92 13.98 -23.55
C VAL A 230 18.86 13.44 -22.59
N MET A 231 17.68 14.07 -22.60
CA MET A 231 16.56 13.83 -21.69
C MET A 231 15.54 12.85 -22.28
N LEU A 232 15.22 11.75 -21.60
CA LEU A 232 14.13 10.85 -22.02
C LEU A 232 12.79 11.26 -21.40
N TYR A 233 11.90 11.82 -22.22
CA TYR A 233 10.57 12.26 -21.81
C TYR A 233 9.57 11.09 -21.82
N THR A 234 9.39 10.45 -20.66
CA THR A 234 8.28 9.51 -20.41
C THR A 234 7.04 10.21 -19.82
N VAL A 235 7.12 11.51 -19.53
CA VAL A 235 6.09 12.31 -18.86
C VAL A 235 5.12 12.96 -19.86
N PRO A 236 3.82 13.15 -19.53
CA PRO A 236 2.85 13.63 -20.52
C PRO A 236 2.96 15.14 -20.81
N LEU A 237 3.05 15.52 -22.08
CA LEU A 237 3.14 16.92 -22.55
C LEU A 237 1.83 17.73 -22.38
N PHE A 238 0.71 17.09 -22.07
CA PHE A 238 -0.55 17.79 -21.72
C PHE A 238 -0.59 18.21 -20.24
N HIS A 239 0.31 17.72 -19.39
CA HIS A 239 0.40 18.11 -17.99
C HIS A 239 1.33 19.32 -17.84
N VAL A 240 1.07 20.20 -16.85
CA VAL A 240 1.88 21.41 -16.62
C VAL A 240 3.37 21.11 -16.55
N PHE A 241 3.74 19.99 -15.94
CA PHE A 241 5.09 19.46 -15.88
C PHE A 241 5.71 19.28 -17.29
N GLY A 242 5.16 18.39 -18.12
CA GLY A 242 5.71 18.14 -19.45
C GLY A 242 5.68 19.38 -20.35
N PHE A 243 4.64 20.21 -20.22
CA PHE A 243 4.51 21.47 -20.94
C PHE A 243 5.63 22.46 -20.60
N HIS A 244 5.88 22.73 -19.30
CA HIS A 244 6.93 23.66 -18.90
C HIS A 244 8.34 23.07 -19.05
N TYR A 245 8.50 21.74 -18.96
CA TYR A 245 9.78 21.07 -19.23
C TYR A 245 10.19 21.20 -20.69
N MET A 246 9.26 20.98 -21.62
CA MET A 246 9.49 21.21 -23.04
C MET A 246 9.97 22.65 -23.30
N LEU A 247 9.33 23.65 -22.69
CA LEU A 247 9.79 25.05 -22.78
C LEU A 247 11.20 25.24 -22.18
N LYS A 248 11.48 24.63 -21.02
CA LYS A 248 12.81 24.63 -20.35
C LYS A 248 13.89 24.00 -21.23
N SER A 249 13.65 22.84 -21.82
CA SER A 249 14.65 22.10 -22.59
C SER A 249 14.98 22.83 -23.90
N VAL A 250 14.00 23.48 -24.53
CA VAL A 250 14.25 24.41 -25.65
C VAL A 250 15.07 25.61 -25.18
N ALA A 251 14.76 26.20 -24.03
CA ALA A 251 15.46 27.38 -23.49
C ALA A 251 16.88 27.12 -22.98
N ILE A 252 17.22 25.90 -22.55
CA ILE A 252 18.59 25.52 -22.17
C ILE A 252 19.30 24.65 -23.23
N THR A 253 18.70 24.47 -24.40
CA THR A 253 19.22 23.69 -25.54
C THR A 253 19.48 22.19 -25.29
N ASP A 254 18.73 21.56 -24.38
CA ASP A 254 18.75 20.10 -24.18
C ASP A 254 18.23 19.36 -25.43
N THR A 255 18.77 18.16 -25.68
CA THR A 255 18.16 17.20 -26.60
C THR A 255 17.07 16.40 -25.88
N VAL A 256 15.85 16.38 -26.43
CA VAL A 256 14.72 15.65 -25.86
C VAL A 256 14.36 14.43 -26.68
N VAL A 257 14.52 13.24 -26.10
CA VAL A 257 14.03 11.98 -26.67
C VAL A 257 12.57 11.79 -26.25
N VAL A 258 11.65 11.84 -27.20
CA VAL A 258 10.20 11.78 -26.96
C VAL A 258 9.71 10.34 -27.05
N MET A 259 9.05 9.87 -25.99
CA MET A 259 8.38 8.57 -25.97
C MET A 259 6.86 8.73 -25.96
N GLU A 260 6.18 8.22 -27.00
CA GLU A 260 4.72 8.28 -27.14
C GLU A 260 4.02 7.54 -25.98
N ARG A 261 4.51 6.33 -25.66
CA ARG A 261 3.96 5.45 -24.64
C ARG A 261 5.06 4.72 -23.88
N PHE A 262 5.04 4.83 -22.56
CA PHE A 262 5.96 4.14 -21.67
C PHE A 262 5.91 2.60 -21.83
N ASP A 263 7.08 2.01 -22.04
CA ASP A 263 7.38 0.57 -21.95
C ASP A 263 8.80 0.42 -21.40
N LEU A 264 8.99 -0.44 -20.39
CA LEU A 264 10.27 -0.54 -19.67
C LEU A 264 11.42 -1.08 -20.54
N LYS A 265 11.16 -2.06 -21.41
CA LYS A 265 12.20 -2.65 -22.26
C LYS A 265 12.57 -1.70 -23.40
N LYS A 266 11.57 -1.01 -23.97
CA LYS A 266 11.81 0.05 -24.96
C LYS A 266 12.57 1.20 -24.32
N MET A 267 12.21 1.65 -23.12
CA MET A 267 12.93 2.71 -22.39
C MET A 267 14.40 2.37 -22.20
N LEU A 268 14.72 1.16 -21.71
CA LEU A 268 16.12 0.73 -21.56
C LEU A 268 16.85 0.68 -22.91
N LYS A 269 16.20 0.20 -23.98
CA LYS A 269 16.78 0.26 -25.33
C LYS A 269 17.00 1.69 -25.82
N THR A 270 16.05 2.59 -25.62
CA THR A 270 16.14 4.02 -25.97
C THR A 270 17.29 4.71 -25.22
N VAL A 271 17.58 4.32 -23.97
CA VAL A 271 18.76 4.83 -23.24
C VAL A 271 20.06 4.47 -23.97
N VAL A 272 20.21 3.21 -24.39
CA VAL A 272 21.37 2.75 -25.17
C VAL A 272 21.45 3.43 -26.54
N ASP A 273 20.38 3.31 -27.33
CA ASP A 273 20.35 3.72 -28.76
C ASP A 273 20.62 5.22 -28.97
N PHE A 274 20.19 6.06 -28.03
CA PHE A 274 20.33 7.51 -28.11
C PHE A 274 21.29 8.11 -27.09
N ARG A 275 22.00 7.27 -26.32
CA ARG A 275 22.91 7.68 -25.23
C ARG A 275 22.27 8.68 -24.28
N VAL A 276 21.08 8.34 -23.78
CA VAL A 276 20.33 9.19 -22.83
C VAL A 276 21.19 9.42 -21.59
N THR A 277 21.35 10.68 -21.22
CA THR A 277 22.09 11.09 -20.02
C THR A 277 21.19 11.31 -18.83
N GLN A 278 19.92 11.64 -19.04
CA GLN A 278 18.98 12.03 -17.99
C GLN A 278 17.61 11.37 -18.17
N LEU A 279 17.12 10.70 -17.12
CA LEU A 279 15.88 9.91 -17.14
C LEU A 279 14.95 10.31 -15.99
N VAL A 280 13.68 10.60 -16.27
CA VAL A 280 12.65 10.81 -15.23
C VAL A 280 11.61 9.68 -15.30
N VAL A 281 11.36 9.01 -14.18
CA VAL A 281 10.48 7.82 -14.09
C VAL A 281 9.64 7.81 -12.80
N ALA A 282 8.72 6.86 -12.71
CA ALA A 282 7.97 6.58 -11.49
C ALA A 282 8.70 5.55 -10.59
N PRO A 283 8.49 5.57 -9.25
CA PRO A 283 9.18 4.69 -8.30
C PRO A 283 9.20 3.19 -8.63
N PRO A 284 8.12 2.56 -9.17
CA PRO A 284 8.17 1.15 -9.56
C PRO A 284 9.22 0.83 -10.63
N VAL A 285 9.58 1.80 -11.47
CA VAL A 285 10.62 1.66 -12.50
C VAL A 285 12.00 1.60 -11.85
N VAL A 286 12.27 2.47 -10.87
CA VAL A 286 13.52 2.42 -10.09
C VAL A 286 13.63 1.12 -9.31
N VAL A 287 12.54 0.64 -8.71
CA VAL A 287 12.50 -0.68 -8.05
C VAL A 287 12.86 -1.79 -9.04
N ALA A 288 12.29 -1.78 -10.26
CA ALA A 288 12.59 -2.76 -11.30
C ALA A 288 14.05 -2.67 -11.78
N MET A 289 14.60 -1.46 -11.94
CA MET A 289 16.01 -1.25 -12.29
C MET A 289 16.96 -1.73 -11.19
N ALA A 290 16.67 -1.45 -9.92
CA ALA A 290 17.50 -1.82 -8.78
C ALA A 290 17.46 -3.33 -8.49
N LYS A 291 16.26 -3.91 -8.33
CA LYS A 291 16.08 -5.29 -7.83
C LYS A 291 15.85 -6.34 -8.92
N GLY A 292 15.51 -5.92 -10.15
CA GLY A 292 15.21 -6.82 -11.25
C GLY A 292 16.44 -7.21 -12.07
N SER A 293 16.33 -8.35 -12.77
CA SER A 293 17.28 -8.72 -13.83
C SER A 293 17.04 -7.96 -15.14
N VAL A 294 15.98 -7.14 -15.23
CA VAL A 294 15.52 -6.45 -16.47
C VAL A 294 16.56 -5.58 -17.17
N THR A 295 17.59 -5.11 -16.46
CA THR A 295 18.69 -4.30 -17.01
C THR A 295 19.89 -5.12 -17.51
N HIS A 296 19.90 -6.45 -17.34
CA HIS A 296 20.97 -7.28 -17.89
C HIS A 296 20.94 -7.25 -19.43
N GLY A 297 22.11 -7.09 -20.04
CA GLY A 297 22.22 -6.93 -21.50
C GLY A 297 21.97 -5.51 -22.03
N TYR A 298 21.77 -4.52 -21.15
CA TYR A 298 21.71 -3.10 -21.53
C TYR A 298 22.93 -2.35 -20.99
N GLU A 299 23.62 -1.63 -21.87
CA GLU A 299 24.81 -0.83 -21.57
C GLU A 299 24.36 0.59 -21.21
N LEU A 300 24.29 0.91 -19.91
CA LEU A 300 23.69 2.16 -19.40
C LEU A 300 24.72 3.24 -19.03
N SER A 301 25.97 3.14 -19.46
CA SER A 301 27.06 4.07 -19.10
C SER A 301 26.83 5.53 -19.49
N SER A 302 25.96 5.81 -20.46
CA SER A 302 25.60 7.18 -20.83
C SER A 302 24.77 7.90 -19.76
N LEU A 303 24.08 7.15 -18.90
CA LEU A 303 23.08 7.68 -17.99
C LEU A 303 23.76 8.25 -16.75
N GLU A 304 23.80 9.57 -16.66
CA GLU A 304 24.39 10.32 -15.54
C GLU A 304 23.48 10.27 -14.31
N ALA A 305 22.15 10.34 -14.52
CA ALA A 305 21.20 10.33 -13.41
C ALA A 305 19.76 9.90 -13.75
N VAL A 306 19.04 9.52 -12.69
CA VAL A 306 17.65 9.06 -12.70
C VAL A 306 16.83 9.81 -11.65
N GLY A 307 15.80 10.53 -12.10
CA GLY A 307 14.81 11.17 -11.25
C GLY A 307 13.57 10.30 -11.02
N SER A 308 13.18 10.11 -9.76
CA SER A 308 11.97 9.41 -9.35
C SER A 308 10.98 10.35 -8.65
N GLY A 309 9.77 10.50 -9.17
CA GLY A 309 8.77 11.43 -8.58
C GLY A 309 7.43 10.78 -8.24
N GLY A 310 6.59 11.51 -7.49
CA GLY A 310 5.21 11.13 -7.20
C GLY A 310 5.02 10.26 -5.95
N ALA A 311 5.97 9.40 -5.59
CA ALA A 311 5.99 8.71 -4.28
C ALA A 311 7.43 8.42 -3.82
N SER A 312 7.61 8.20 -2.52
CA SER A 312 8.92 7.93 -1.92
C SER A 312 9.41 6.50 -2.22
N LEU A 313 10.71 6.35 -2.48
CA LEU A 313 11.41 5.08 -2.54
C LEU A 313 11.75 4.58 -1.13
N GLY A 314 11.99 3.28 -1.00
CA GLY A 314 12.57 2.70 0.21
C GLY A 314 14.08 2.91 0.23
N LYS A 315 14.67 3.14 1.42
CA LYS A 315 16.13 3.24 1.59
C LYS A 315 16.85 2.00 1.04
N ASP A 316 16.24 0.83 1.18
CA ASP A 316 16.70 -0.44 0.62
C ASP A 316 16.69 -0.47 -0.92
N VAL A 317 15.76 0.23 -1.57
CA VAL A 317 15.70 0.38 -3.04
C VAL A 317 16.77 1.35 -3.52
N MET A 318 16.95 2.48 -2.82
CA MET A 318 17.98 3.47 -3.16
C MET A 318 19.39 2.89 -3.01
N GLN A 319 19.66 2.19 -1.91
CA GLN A 319 20.92 1.47 -1.70
C GLN A 319 21.15 0.37 -2.76
N ALA A 320 20.13 -0.42 -3.09
CA ALA A 320 20.24 -1.43 -4.14
C ALA A 320 20.47 -0.82 -5.54
N PHE A 321 19.91 0.37 -5.81
CA PHE A 321 20.16 1.10 -7.04
C PHE A 321 21.60 1.62 -7.09
N ALA A 322 22.04 2.35 -6.06
CA ALA A 322 23.39 2.92 -6.00
C ALA A 322 24.48 1.83 -6.07
N HIS A 323 24.29 0.71 -5.37
CA HIS A 323 25.23 -0.43 -5.44
C HIS A 323 25.32 -1.06 -6.84
N LYS A 324 24.21 -1.06 -7.59
CA LYS A 324 24.14 -1.62 -8.95
C LYS A 324 24.58 -0.62 -10.03
N PHE A 325 24.47 0.67 -9.74
CA PHE A 325 24.72 1.78 -10.65
C PHE A 325 25.52 2.89 -9.95
N PRO A 326 26.79 2.63 -9.55
CA PRO A 326 27.57 3.53 -8.70
C PRO A 326 27.85 4.90 -9.34
N ASN A 327 27.85 4.97 -10.68
CA ASN A 327 28.11 6.19 -11.44
C ASN A 327 26.83 6.96 -11.81
N ILE A 328 25.64 6.50 -11.37
CA ILE A 328 24.35 7.08 -11.76
C ILE A 328 23.67 7.67 -10.54
N ILE A 329 23.49 9.00 -10.52
CA ILE A 329 22.89 9.68 -9.37
C ILE A 329 21.38 9.42 -9.35
N LEU A 330 20.86 8.88 -8.26
CA LEU A 330 19.44 8.63 -8.05
C LEU A 330 18.81 9.73 -7.21
N PHE A 331 17.78 10.39 -7.75
CA PHE A 331 17.07 11.51 -7.15
C PHE A 331 15.60 11.19 -6.86
N GLN A 332 15.02 11.83 -5.83
CA GLN A 332 13.65 11.53 -5.37
C GLN A 332 12.84 12.79 -4.99
N GLY A 333 11.73 13.05 -5.69
CA GLY A 333 10.78 14.12 -5.33
C GLY A 333 9.62 13.62 -4.46
N ARG A 334 9.45 14.18 -3.24
CA ARG A 334 8.41 13.73 -2.29
C ARG A 334 7.01 14.33 -2.52
N THR A 335 6.89 15.51 -3.14
CA THR A 335 5.60 16.17 -3.40
C THR A 335 5.17 16.14 -4.88
N THR A 336 4.26 17.02 -5.30
CA THR A 336 3.46 16.93 -6.53
C THR A 336 4.21 17.26 -7.83
N SER A 337 5.46 17.70 -7.72
CA SER A 337 6.39 17.89 -8.83
C SER A 337 7.27 16.66 -9.00
N TYR A 338 7.39 16.16 -10.23
CA TYR A 338 8.40 15.15 -10.55
C TYR A 338 9.80 15.80 -10.58
N VAL A 339 10.85 15.00 -10.46
CA VAL A 339 12.25 15.48 -10.26
C VAL A 339 12.69 16.44 -11.37
N THR A 340 13.39 17.51 -10.97
CA THR A 340 13.96 18.51 -11.88
C THR A 340 15.45 18.34 -12.12
N ASP A 341 15.96 19.10 -13.09
CA ASP A 341 17.25 18.97 -13.77
C ASP A 341 18.39 18.34 -12.93
N PRO A 342 18.92 17.15 -13.27
CA PRO A 342 19.60 16.31 -12.27
C PRO A 342 21.07 16.64 -11.98
N LEU A 343 21.57 17.82 -12.38
CA LEU A 343 22.92 18.27 -12.06
C LEU A 343 22.94 19.76 -11.75
N CYS A 344 23.56 20.12 -10.63
CA CYS A 344 24.19 21.41 -10.40
C CYS A 344 25.58 21.10 -9.83
N LYS A 345 26.66 21.52 -10.52
CA LYS A 345 28.01 21.44 -9.94
C LYS A 345 28.16 22.52 -8.85
N PRO A 346 28.95 22.27 -7.79
CA PRO A 346 29.22 23.28 -6.78
C PRO A 346 30.01 24.45 -7.37
N VAL A 347 29.80 25.65 -6.81
CA VAL A 347 30.77 26.74 -6.94
C VAL A 347 31.99 26.35 -6.09
N SER A 348 33.17 26.35 -6.72
CA SER A 348 34.49 26.08 -6.10
C SER A 348 34.61 24.81 -5.24
N GLY A 349 34.93 23.69 -5.90
CA GLY A 349 35.44 22.46 -5.26
C GLY A 349 36.02 21.54 -6.33
N SER A 350 37.16 20.90 -6.05
CA SER A 350 37.81 20.04 -7.05
C SER A 350 37.01 18.76 -7.28
N ALA A 351 37.02 18.22 -8.51
CA ALA A 351 36.30 16.99 -8.83
C ALA A 351 36.84 15.76 -8.06
N GLU A 352 38.09 15.83 -7.57
CA GLU A 352 38.76 14.75 -6.84
C GLU A 352 38.30 14.67 -5.38
N GLU A 353 38.09 15.80 -4.67
CA GLU A 353 37.57 15.80 -3.29
C GLU A 353 36.15 15.23 -3.20
N LEU A 354 35.33 15.46 -4.22
CA LEU A 354 34.02 14.82 -4.35
C LEU A 354 34.11 13.32 -4.69
N PHE A 355 35.18 12.87 -5.33
CA PHE A 355 35.36 11.45 -5.62
C PHE A 355 35.73 10.67 -4.36
N PHE A 356 36.62 11.21 -3.51
CA PHE A 356 37.00 10.58 -2.25
C PHE A 356 35.89 10.59 -1.19
N SER A 357 35.14 11.69 -1.06
CA SER A 357 34.02 11.76 -0.10
C SER A 357 32.83 10.84 -0.46
N ASN A 358 32.57 10.60 -1.74
CA ASN A 358 31.56 9.61 -2.17
C ASN A 358 32.03 8.15 -2.04
N LEU A 359 33.34 7.88 -1.98
CA LEU A 359 33.85 6.52 -1.74
C LEU A 359 33.68 6.08 -0.28
N GLU A 360 33.81 6.99 0.69
CA GLU A 360 33.63 6.67 2.12
C GLU A 360 32.16 6.70 2.56
N LEU A 361 31.30 7.45 1.87
CA LEU A 361 29.89 7.59 2.19
C LEU A 361 29.01 7.23 0.97
N ASN A 362 28.43 6.02 0.98
CA ASN A 362 27.43 5.55 -0.01
C ASN A 362 26.13 6.39 0.05
N LEU A 363 26.17 7.63 -0.43
CA LEU A 363 25.08 8.61 -0.34
C LEU A 363 24.32 8.75 -1.66
N SER A 364 23.01 8.57 -1.59
CA SER A 364 22.08 9.00 -2.64
C SER A 364 21.67 10.45 -2.37
N LEU A 365 21.83 11.35 -3.34
CA LEU A 365 21.42 12.76 -3.19
C LEU A 365 19.90 12.91 -3.44
N GLU A 366 19.16 13.45 -2.46
CA GLU A 366 17.72 13.64 -2.59
C GLU A 366 17.41 15.03 -3.20
N PHE A 367 17.17 15.09 -4.52
CA PHE A 367 16.63 16.30 -5.15
C PHE A 367 15.12 16.38 -4.93
N GLU A 368 14.73 17.21 -3.96
CA GLU A 368 13.33 17.48 -3.68
C GLU A 368 12.88 18.85 -4.25
N GLY A 369 11.57 18.97 -4.52
CA GLY A 369 10.96 20.20 -5.00
C GLY A 369 9.44 20.14 -4.92
N TYR A 370 8.82 21.30 -4.74
CA TYR A 370 7.39 21.48 -4.50
C TYR A 370 6.77 22.44 -5.52
N GLY A 371 5.57 22.11 -5.99
CA GLY A 371 4.86 22.89 -6.99
C GLY A 371 3.47 22.36 -7.33
N LEU A 372 2.65 23.24 -7.89
CA LEU A 372 1.25 23.05 -8.28
C LEU A 372 1.04 23.47 -9.73
N THR A 373 -0.16 23.24 -10.28
CA THR A 373 -0.51 23.80 -11.61
C THR A 373 -0.69 25.31 -11.50
N GLU A 374 -1.24 25.75 -10.38
CA GLU A 374 -1.49 27.12 -9.95
C GLU A 374 -0.20 27.92 -9.68
N THR A 375 0.96 27.25 -9.58
CA THR A 375 2.31 27.86 -9.48
C THR A 375 3.18 27.61 -10.72
N THR A 376 2.59 27.17 -11.85
CA THR A 376 3.30 26.96 -13.12
C THR A 376 4.50 25.99 -13.00
N GLY A 377 4.32 24.92 -12.22
CA GLY A 377 5.40 24.00 -11.85
C GLY A 377 6.01 24.36 -10.50
N ALA A 378 7.33 24.23 -10.37
CA ALA A 378 8.03 24.34 -9.09
C ALA A 378 8.05 25.77 -8.51
N ALA A 379 7.70 25.88 -7.24
CA ALA A 379 7.80 27.09 -6.41
C ALA A 379 8.91 26.99 -5.34
N PHE A 380 9.23 25.78 -4.88
CA PHE A 380 10.42 25.47 -4.09
C PHE A 380 11.19 24.32 -4.75
N ARG A 381 12.51 24.32 -4.62
CA ARG A 381 13.39 23.22 -5.07
C ARG A 381 14.72 23.28 -4.33
N SER A 382 15.45 22.18 -4.21
CA SER A 382 16.90 22.25 -3.95
C SER A 382 17.63 22.64 -5.24
N ALA A 383 18.71 23.42 -5.14
CA ALA A 383 19.47 23.93 -6.29
C ALA A 383 20.99 23.75 -6.16
N THR A 384 21.50 23.39 -4.98
CA THR A 384 22.92 23.10 -4.74
C THR A 384 23.06 21.76 -4.02
N THR A 385 24.24 21.14 -4.06
CA THR A 385 24.52 19.91 -3.31
C THR A 385 24.28 20.08 -1.81
N GLU A 386 24.60 21.24 -1.25
CA GLU A 386 24.31 21.61 0.14
C GLU A 386 22.80 21.58 0.43
N GLU A 387 21.98 22.21 -0.44
CA GLU A 387 20.51 22.16 -0.33
C GLU A 387 19.93 20.74 -0.53
N MET A 388 20.68 19.80 -1.12
CA MET A 388 20.28 18.38 -1.28
C MET A 388 20.69 17.49 -0.11
N LEU A 389 21.61 17.95 0.76
CA LEU A 389 22.00 17.23 1.98
C LEU A 389 21.01 17.47 3.14
N HIS A 390 20.13 18.47 3.04
CA HIS A 390 19.14 18.82 4.07
C HIS A 390 17.93 17.87 4.06
N GLN A 391 18.14 16.65 4.58
CA GLN A 391 17.24 15.50 4.43
C GLN A 391 15.76 15.79 4.78
N GLY A 392 14.86 15.59 3.81
CA GLY A 392 13.41 15.69 3.98
C GLY A 392 12.81 17.09 3.78
N SER A 393 13.65 18.07 3.43
CA SER A 393 13.22 19.37 2.91
C SER A 393 12.92 19.28 1.41
N VAL A 394 11.93 20.03 0.92
CA VAL A 394 11.68 20.26 -0.52
C VAL A 394 12.49 21.42 -1.11
N GLY A 395 13.55 21.81 -0.40
CA GLY A 395 14.48 22.86 -0.76
C GLY A 395 13.99 24.28 -0.49
N ARG A 396 14.57 25.25 -1.21
CA ARG A 396 14.35 26.69 -1.02
C ARG A 396 13.48 27.32 -2.10
N LEU A 397 12.89 28.46 -1.74
CA LEU A 397 11.97 29.25 -2.55
C LEU A 397 12.60 29.72 -3.88
N MET A 398 11.82 29.73 -4.94
CA MET A 398 12.24 30.18 -6.28
C MET A 398 12.43 31.69 -6.36
N ALA A 399 13.32 32.15 -7.24
CA ALA A 399 13.65 33.56 -7.36
C ALA A 399 12.42 34.42 -7.71
N ASN A 400 12.44 35.67 -7.24
CA ASN A 400 11.33 36.63 -7.35
C ASN A 400 10.01 36.17 -6.70
N SER A 401 10.06 35.22 -5.77
CA SER A 401 8.88 34.71 -5.05
C SER A 401 8.98 34.97 -3.54
N GLU A 402 7.83 35.00 -2.88
CA GLU A 402 7.64 35.14 -1.44
C GLU A 402 6.74 33.99 -0.94
N ALA A 403 6.91 33.60 0.33
CA ALA A 403 6.11 32.56 0.97
C ALA A 403 5.72 32.94 2.41
N LYS A 404 4.63 32.36 2.92
CA LYS A 404 4.24 32.40 4.34
C LYS A 404 3.78 31.03 4.80
N ILE A 405 3.95 30.78 6.09
CA ILE A 405 3.19 29.76 6.80
C ILE A 405 2.12 30.50 7.61
N VAL A 406 0.86 30.10 7.45
CA VAL A 406 -0.29 30.79 8.06
C VAL A 406 -1.15 29.78 8.80
N ASP A 407 -1.46 30.05 10.06
CA ASP A 407 -2.39 29.24 10.83
C ASP A 407 -3.77 29.24 10.15
N PRO A 408 -4.34 28.06 9.81
CA PRO A 408 -5.52 27.96 8.95
C PRO A 408 -6.83 28.35 9.66
N ASP A 409 -6.86 28.38 10.99
CA ASP A 409 -8.06 28.64 11.78
C ASP A 409 -8.13 30.11 12.26
N THR A 410 -6.98 30.73 12.53
CA THR A 410 -6.85 32.14 12.95
C THR A 410 -6.47 33.10 11.82
N GLY A 411 -5.87 32.59 10.73
CA GLY A 411 -5.33 33.42 9.64
C GLY A 411 -4.05 34.17 10.00
N ILE A 412 -3.42 33.88 11.14
CA ILE A 412 -2.20 34.54 11.62
C ILE A 412 -0.98 33.92 10.95
N ALA A 413 -0.06 34.76 10.46
CA ALA A 413 1.20 34.30 9.88
C ALA A 413 2.21 33.92 10.96
N LEU A 414 2.80 32.73 10.83
CA LEU A 414 3.61 32.05 11.85
C LEU A 414 5.12 32.31 11.68
N CYS A 415 5.90 31.89 12.66
CA CYS A 415 7.36 31.96 12.71
C CYS A 415 8.01 30.73 12.05
N PRO A 416 9.34 30.73 11.82
CA PRO A 416 10.03 29.56 11.32
C PRO A 416 9.91 28.37 12.29
N GLY A 417 9.83 27.16 11.73
CA GLY A 417 9.60 25.92 12.47
C GLY A 417 8.14 25.64 12.88
N GLU A 418 7.25 26.63 12.86
CA GLU A 418 5.83 26.45 13.17
C GLU A 418 5.05 25.90 11.96
N GLN A 419 4.03 25.07 12.20
CA GLN A 419 3.25 24.38 11.17
C GLN A 419 1.96 25.14 10.81
N GLY A 420 1.69 25.34 9.52
CA GLY A 420 0.47 25.99 9.02
C GLY A 420 0.26 25.82 7.50
N GLU A 421 -0.74 26.49 6.94
CA GLU A 421 -1.00 26.53 5.50
C GLU A 421 0.11 27.32 4.77
N LEU A 422 0.72 26.71 3.74
CA LEU A 422 1.68 27.40 2.89
C LEU A 422 0.96 28.36 1.93
N TRP A 423 1.30 29.65 1.98
CA TRP A 423 0.86 30.66 1.01
C TRP A 423 2.07 31.12 0.18
N ILE A 424 1.88 31.35 -1.13
CA ILE A 424 2.97 31.69 -2.07
C ILE A 424 2.55 32.88 -2.93
N LYS A 425 3.48 33.80 -3.20
CA LYS A 425 3.30 34.96 -4.06
C LYS A 425 4.49 35.11 -4.99
N GLY A 426 4.26 35.49 -6.25
CA GLY A 426 5.34 35.65 -7.22
C GLY A 426 4.87 35.62 -8.68
N PRO A 427 5.77 35.80 -9.65
CA PRO A 427 5.44 35.87 -11.08
C PRO A 427 5.04 34.51 -11.68
N ILE A 428 5.24 33.40 -10.95
CA ILE A 428 4.84 32.04 -11.36
C ILE A 428 3.38 31.69 -11.00
N ILE A 429 2.69 32.56 -10.23
CA ILE A 429 1.33 32.32 -9.77
C ILE A 429 0.30 32.56 -10.89
N MET A 430 -0.66 31.64 -11.03
CA MET A 430 -1.74 31.70 -12.01
C MET A 430 -2.55 33.02 -11.99
N GLN A 431 -3.23 33.31 -13.10
CA GLN A 431 -4.19 34.42 -13.19
C GLN A 431 -5.58 34.09 -12.60
N GLY A 432 -5.73 32.93 -11.95
CA GLY A 432 -7.01 32.40 -11.45
C GLY A 432 -7.60 31.27 -12.32
N TYR A 433 -8.79 30.81 -11.97
CA TYR A 433 -9.51 29.77 -12.71
C TYR A 433 -10.42 30.38 -13.79
N ILE A 434 -10.52 29.75 -14.95
CA ILE A 434 -11.40 30.16 -16.05
C ILE A 434 -12.87 29.87 -15.66
N GLY A 435 -13.77 30.85 -15.86
CA GLY A 435 -15.20 30.70 -15.57
C GLY A 435 -15.59 30.56 -14.09
N ASP A 436 -14.63 30.57 -13.16
CA ASP A 436 -14.84 30.25 -11.74
C ASP A 436 -14.25 31.35 -10.84
N PRO A 437 -14.98 32.48 -10.69
CA PRO A 437 -14.51 33.60 -9.85
C PRO A 437 -14.50 33.23 -8.37
N LYS A 438 -15.40 32.34 -7.91
CA LYS A 438 -15.49 31.94 -6.50
C LYS A 438 -14.24 31.20 -6.03
N ASN A 439 -13.87 30.10 -6.71
CA ASN A 439 -12.64 29.39 -6.35
C ASN A 439 -11.40 30.25 -6.60
N THR A 440 -11.47 31.19 -7.55
CA THR A 440 -10.39 32.18 -7.76
C THR A 440 -10.22 33.05 -6.51
N SER A 441 -11.27 33.69 -5.99
CA SER A 441 -11.18 34.51 -4.76
C SER A 441 -10.84 33.72 -3.50
N GLU A 442 -11.26 32.46 -3.40
CA GLU A 442 -10.94 31.59 -2.25
C GLU A 442 -9.48 31.11 -2.26
N THR A 443 -8.86 30.96 -3.44
CA THR A 443 -7.50 30.43 -3.60
C THR A 443 -6.46 31.53 -3.81
N LEU A 444 -6.79 32.58 -4.56
CA LEU A 444 -5.91 33.69 -4.90
C LEU A 444 -6.47 34.99 -4.30
N MET A 445 -5.79 35.47 -3.26
CA MET A 445 -6.20 36.68 -2.55
C MET A 445 -5.96 37.94 -3.39
N PRO A 446 -6.74 39.03 -3.21
CA PRO A 446 -6.56 40.29 -3.93
C PRO A 446 -5.15 40.89 -3.83
N CYS A 447 -4.43 40.61 -2.74
CA CYS A 447 -3.05 41.03 -2.49
C CYS A 447 -1.96 40.14 -3.15
N GLY A 448 -2.37 39.17 -3.99
CA GLY A 448 -1.49 38.32 -4.79
C GLY A 448 -1.00 37.04 -4.11
N TRP A 449 -1.49 36.71 -2.92
CA TRP A 449 -1.16 35.46 -2.22
C TRP A 449 -2.02 34.30 -2.72
N LEU A 450 -1.35 33.26 -3.24
CA LEU A 450 -1.94 31.96 -3.53
C LEU A 450 -1.92 31.09 -2.27
N ARG A 451 -3.10 30.68 -1.80
CA ARG A 451 -3.30 29.71 -0.73
C ARG A 451 -3.19 28.30 -1.30
N THR A 452 -2.16 27.54 -0.91
CA THR A 452 -1.90 26.22 -1.51
C THR A 452 -2.89 25.15 -1.03
N GLY A 453 -3.33 25.22 0.22
CA GLY A 453 -4.04 24.13 0.89
C GLY A 453 -3.14 22.95 1.31
N ASP A 454 -1.84 23.17 1.46
CA ASP A 454 -0.87 22.18 1.93
C ASP A 454 -0.31 22.63 3.30
N LEU A 455 -0.17 21.71 4.27
CA LEU A 455 0.38 22.00 5.60
C LEU A 455 1.89 21.80 5.61
N CYS A 456 2.61 22.87 5.92
CA CYS A 456 4.07 22.91 5.90
C CYS A 456 4.61 23.67 7.12
N TYR A 457 5.91 23.55 7.34
CA TYR A 457 6.70 24.57 8.04
C TYR A 457 7.90 24.96 7.17
N ILE A 458 8.43 26.16 7.36
CA ILE A 458 9.74 26.55 6.81
C ILE A 458 10.68 26.71 7.99
N ASP A 459 11.86 26.09 7.94
CA ASP A 459 12.81 26.13 9.05
C ASP A 459 13.57 27.47 9.15
N HIS A 460 14.41 27.57 10.19
CA HIS A 460 15.27 28.74 10.46
C HIS A 460 16.36 28.99 9.41
N HIS A 461 16.47 28.15 8.37
CA HIS A 461 17.42 28.26 7.26
C HIS A 461 16.70 28.44 5.90
N GLY A 462 15.38 28.65 5.91
CA GLY A 462 14.57 28.91 4.72
C GLY A 462 14.16 27.65 3.94
N TYR A 463 14.35 26.46 4.52
CA TYR A 463 14.00 25.18 3.90
C TYR A 463 12.54 24.79 4.20
N LEU A 464 11.79 24.46 3.15
CA LEU A 464 10.39 24.05 3.27
C LEU A 464 10.27 22.57 3.60
N PHE A 465 9.50 22.24 4.63
CA PHE A 465 9.13 20.87 4.99
C PHE A 465 7.62 20.70 4.87
N VAL A 466 7.19 19.69 4.12
CA VAL A 466 5.77 19.40 3.90
C VAL A 466 5.32 18.35 4.90
N VAL A 467 4.41 18.73 5.81
CA VAL A 467 3.97 17.90 6.93
C VAL A 467 2.76 17.05 6.53
N ASP A 468 1.75 17.68 5.95
CA ASP A 468 0.52 17.03 5.52
C ASP A 468 -0.18 17.87 4.43
N ARG A 469 -1.36 17.43 3.98
CA ARG A 469 -2.17 18.16 3.00
C ARG A 469 -3.53 18.51 3.60
N LEU A 470 -3.89 19.79 3.71
CA LEU A 470 -5.27 20.18 4.11
C LEU A 470 -6.31 19.60 3.13
N LYS A 471 -5.88 19.37 1.89
CA LYS A 471 -6.64 18.76 0.80
C LYS A 471 -6.03 17.42 0.41
N GLU A 472 -6.50 16.33 1.03
CA GLU A 472 -6.08 14.96 0.67
C GLU A 472 -6.22 14.73 -0.85
N LEU A 473 -5.13 14.34 -1.55
CA LEU A 473 -5.18 13.83 -2.93
C LEU A 473 -4.68 12.38 -2.98
N ILE A 474 -5.24 11.61 -3.90
CA ILE A 474 -4.86 10.22 -4.16
C ILE A 474 -3.84 10.18 -5.30
N LYS A 475 -2.73 9.48 -5.09
CA LYS A 475 -1.65 9.32 -6.07
C LYS A 475 -1.73 7.95 -6.76
N TYR A 476 -2.44 7.87 -7.89
CA TYR A 476 -2.62 6.63 -8.66
C TYR A 476 -1.62 6.55 -9.82
N LYS A 477 -0.64 5.61 -9.76
CA LYS A 477 0.40 5.45 -10.80
C LYS A 477 1.05 6.78 -11.23
N GLY A 478 1.21 7.68 -10.27
CA GLY A 478 1.74 9.03 -10.46
C GLY A 478 0.75 10.12 -10.90
N TYR A 479 -0.46 9.76 -11.35
CA TYR A 479 -1.52 10.73 -11.60
C TYR A 479 -2.18 11.17 -10.30
N GLN A 480 -2.50 12.46 -10.20
CA GLN A 480 -3.24 13.02 -9.07
C GLN A 480 -4.75 12.90 -9.29
N VAL A 481 -5.46 12.48 -8.25
CA VAL A 481 -6.93 12.34 -8.24
C VAL A 481 -7.47 13.00 -6.98
N ALA A 482 -8.40 13.93 -7.13
CA ALA A 482 -9.07 14.57 -6.00
C ALA A 482 -10.20 13.66 -5.48
N PRO A 483 -10.21 13.30 -4.18
CA PRO A 483 -11.34 12.64 -3.55
C PRO A 483 -12.62 13.43 -3.76
N ALA A 484 -12.58 14.75 -3.57
CA ALA A 484 -13.72 15.65 -3.75
C ALA A 484 -14.34 15.61 -5.16
N GLU A 485 -13.54 15.36 -6.21
CA GLU A 485 -14.04 15.17 -7.58
C GLU A 485 -14.89 13.91 -7.72
N LEU A 486 -14.49 12.88 -7.01
CA LEU A 486 -15.23 11.64 -6.98
C LEU A 486 -16.41 11.75 -6.00
N GLU A 487 -16.27 12.43 -4.87
CA GLU A 487 -17.34 12.72 -3.90
C GLU A 487 -18.48 13.55 -4.51
N GLN A 488 -18.18 14.64 -5.21
CA GLN A 488 -19.18 15.49 -5.86
C GLN A 488 -19.90 14.74 -6.99
N LEU A 489 -19.16 13.99 -7.82
CA LEU A 489 -19.77 13.16 -8.86
C LEU A 489 -20.65 12.06 -8.24
N LEU A 490 -20.23 11.42 -7.15
CA LEU A 490 -21.05 10.46 -6.41
C LEU A 490 -22.34 11.11 -5.89
N GLN A 491 -22.25 12.28 -5.25
CA GLN A 491 -23.40 13.02 -4.74
C GLN A 491 -24.37 13.51 -5.83
N SER A 492 -23.92 13.59 -7.09
CA SER A 492 -24.81 13.87 -8.23
C SER A 492 -25.70 12.68 -8.63
N HIS A 493 -25.42 11.47 -8.14
CA HIS A 493 -26.27 10.30 -8.37
C HIS A 493 -27.56 10.42 -7.54
N PRO A 494 -28.77 10.30 -8.13
CA PRO A 494 -30.03 10.58 -7.43
C PRO A 494 -30.25 9.70 -6.19
N GLU A 495 -29.70 8.49 -6.19
CA GLU A 495 -29.78 7.53 -5.07
C GLU A 495 -28.70 7.68 -3.99
N ILE A 496 -27.72 8.58 -4.12
CA ILE A 496 -26.69 8.83 -3.10
C ILE A 496 -27.13 10.00 -2.20
N VAL A 497 -26.95 9.85 -0.88
CA VAL A 497 -27.19 10.91 0.12
C VAL A 497 -25.90 11.66 0.40
N ASP A 498 -24.82 10.93 0.60
CA ASP A 498 -23.53 11.47 1.05
C ASP A 498 -22.41 10.53 0.62
N ALA A 499 -21.20 11.07 0.46
CA ALA A 499 -20.06 10.29 0.02
C ALA A 499 -18.74 10.89 0.53
N ALA A 500 -17.81 10.01 0.87
CA ALA A 500 -16.41 10.31 1.11
C ALA A 500 -15.54 9.45 0.21
N VAL A 501 -14.36 9.92 -0.17
CA VAL A 501 -13.37 9.16 -0.91
C VAL A 501 -12.03 9.28 -0.20
N ILE A 502 -11.27 8.19 -0.15
CA ILE A 502 -9.96 8.11 0.52
C ILE A 502 -8.93 7.39 -0.36
N PRO A 503 -7.61 7.62 -0.16
CA PRO A 503 -6.58 6.75 -0.70
C PRO A 503 -6.58 5.40 0.02
N TYR A 504 -6.71 4.30 -0.74
CA TYR A 504 -6.47 2.95 -0.24
C TYR A 504 -5.10 2.46 -0.76
N PRO A 505 -4.17 2.00 0.10
CA PRO A 505 -2.86 1.49 -0.29
C PRO A 505 -2.94 0.36 -1.32
N ASP A 506 -2.21 0.49 -2.42
CA ASP A 506 -2.29 -0.46 -3.52
C ASP A 506 -0.94 -0.85 -4.00
N GLU A 507 -0.76 -2.15 -4.26
CA GLU A 507 0.56 -2.59 -4.60
C GLU A 507 0.95 -2.26 -6.05
N GLU A 508 0.08 -2.31 -7.06
CA GLU A 508 0.51 -1.89 -8.40
C GLU A 508 0.52 -0.37 -8.60
N ALA A 509 -0.39 0.35 -7.94
CA ALA A 509 -0.64 1.76 -8.21
C ALA A 509 -0.11 2.75 -7.18
N GLY A 510 0.41 2.27 -6.04
CA GLY A 510 0.69 3.06 -4.85
C GLY A 510 -0.59 3.37 -4.06
N GLN A 511 -1.58 4.00 -4.69
CA GLN A 511 -2.90 4.26 -4.10
C GLN A 511 -4.03 4.12 -5.14
N LEU A 512 -5.18 3.56 -4.75
CA LEU A 512 -6.42 3.64 -5.53
C LEU A 512 -7.46 4.56 -4.84
N PRO A 513 -8.32 5.25 -5.61
CA PRO A 513 -9.50 5.90 -5.05
C PRO A 513 -10.52 4.87 -4.53
N MET A 514 -10.81 4.95 -3.23
CA MET A 514 -11.86 4.19 -2.55
C MET A 514 -12.98 5.12 -2.09
N ALA A 515 -14.21 4.85 -2.50
CA ALA A 515 -15.38 5.55 -2.02
C ALA A 515 -16.02 4.86 -0.81
N PHE A 516 -16.56 5.68 0.08
CA PHE A 516 -17.52 5.36 1.12
C PHE A 516 -18.81 6.10 0.75
N VAL A 517 -19.91 5.37 0.63
CA VAL A 517 -21.17 5.90 0.09
C VAL A 517 -22.30 5.64 1.08
N VAL A 518 -23.08 6.68 1.36
CA VAL A 518 -24.36 6.61 2.07
C VAL A 518 -25.46 6.67 1.02
N ARG A 519 -26.28 5.62 0.95
CA ARG A 519 -27.37 5.51 0.00
C ARG A 519 -28.65 6.15 0.54
N ARG A 520 -29.55 6.58 -0.34
CA ARG A 520 -30.91 6.98 0.08
C ARG A 520 -31.63 5.80 0.72
N PRO A 521 -32.54 6.03 1.69
CA PRO A 521 -33.43 4.99 2.17
C PRO A 521 -34.11 4.29 0.99
N GLN A 522 -34.18 2.95 1.03
CA GLN A 522 -34.76 2.10 -0.02
C GLN A 522 -34.04 2.12 -1.39
N SER A 523 -32.91 2.83 -1.53
CA SER A 523 -32.06 2.76 -2.71
C SER A 523 -31.59 1.33 -2.99
N THR A 524 -31.64 0.94 -4.27
CA THR A 524 -31.13 -0.34 -4.76
C THR A 524 -29.68 -0.30 -5.21
N LEU A 525 -29.08 0.90 -5.24
CA LEU A 525 -27.74 1.17 -5.76
C LEU A 525 -26.67 0.24 -5.19
N ASP A 526 -25.98 -0.50 -6.05
CA ASP A 526 -24.89 -1.42 -5.70
C ASP A 526 -23.49 -0.83 -5.99
N LYS A 527 -22.42 -1.53 -5.58
CA LYS A 527 -21.05 -1.01 -5.62
C LYS A 527 -20.55 -0.87 -7.06
N GLU A 528 -20.96 -1.80 -7.90
CA GLU A 528 -20.60 -1.92 -9.30
C GLU A 528 -21.26 -0.81 -10.12
N GLN A 529 -22.55 -0.51 -9.86
CA GLN A 529 -23.25 0.65 -10.40
C GLN A 529 -22.60 1.98 -9.99
N VAL A 530 -22.18 2.11 -8.72
CA VAL A 530 -21.43 3.28 -8.24
C VAL A 530 -20.09 3.44 -8.99
N ILE A 531 -19.33 2.35 -9.12
CA ILE A 531 -18.06 2.34 -9.86
C ILE A 531 -18.31 2.70 -11.33
N ASP A 532 -19.25 2.04 -12.00
CA ASP A 532 -19.57 2.22 -13.42
C ASP A 532 -20.05 3.64 -13.74
N PHE A 533 -20.98 4.17 -12.95
CA PHE A 533 -21.51 5.53 -13.06
C PHE A 533 -20.39 6.59 -13.04
N ILE A 534 -19.42 6.44 -12.13
CA ILE A 534 -18.23 7.29 -12.09
C ILE A 534 -17.31 6.97 -13.28
N SER A 535 -17.11 5.70 -13.60
CA SER A 535 -16.17 5.25 -14.63
C SER A 535 -16.52 5.70 -16.05
N LYS A 536 -17.80 5.97 -16.32
CA LYS A 536 -18.31 6.55 -17.57
C LYS A 536 -18.04 8.05 -17.69
N GLN A 537 -17.79 8.73 -16.57
CA GLN A 537 -17.65 10.18 -16.46
C GLN A 537 -16.22 10.66 -16.19
N VAL A 538 -15.29 9.75 -15.87
CA VAL A 538 -13.91 10.10 -15.49
C VAL A 538 -12.86 9.22 -16.19
N ALA A 539 -11.68 9.81 -16.39
CA ALA A 539 -10.56 9.21 -17.09
C ALA A 539 -10.08 7.95 -16.38
N PRO A 540 -9.47 6.98 -17.08
CA PRO A 540 -9.08 5.70 -16.52
C PRO A 540 -8.31 5.77 -15.20
N TYR A 541 -7.47 6.80 -15.00
CA TYR A 541 -6.71 6.97 -13.75
C TYR A 541 -7.59 7.44 -12.57
N LYS A 542 -8.61 8.28 -12.78
CA LYS A 542 -9.49 8.82 -11.73
C LYS A 542 -10.52 7.82 -11.20
N LYS A 543 -10.78 6.72 -11.90
CA LYS A 543 -11.87 5.76 -11.58
C LYS A 543 -11.84 5.30 -10.11
N ILE A 544 -13.01 5.30 -9.46
CA ILE A 544 -13.20 4.62 -8.17
C ILE A 544 -13.02 3.12 -8.38
N ARG A 545 -12.26 2.49 -7.47
CA ARG A 545 -11.88 1.07 -7.57
C ARG A 545 -12.20 0.26 -6.31
N ARG A 546 -12.70 0.90 -5.26
CA ARG A 546 -13.37 0.26 -4.10
C ARG A 546 -14.60 1.10 -3.77
N VAL A 547 -15.69 0.46 -3.39
CA VAL A 547 -16.81 1.11 -2.73
C VAL A 547 -17.10 0.37 -1.43
N ALA A 548 -17.28 1.10 -0.35
CA ALA A 548 -17.88 0.64 0.89
C ALA A 548 -19.21 1.38 1.08
N PHE A 549 -20.27 0.65 1.44
CA PHE A 549 -21.49 1.29 1.91
C PHE A 549 -21.41 1.42 3.42
N VAL A 550 -21.74 2.61 3.92
CA VAL A 550 -21.77 2.95 5.33
C VAL A 550 -23.09 3.63 5.66
N SER A 551 -23.52 3.52 6.93
CA SER A 551 -24.74 4.18 7.42
C SER A 551 -24.62 5.70 7.45
N SER A 552 -23.41 6.23 7.67
CA SER A 552 -23.09 7.65 7.65
C SER A 552 -21.63 7.87 7.25
N ILE A 553 -21.33 9.05 6.71
CA ILE A 553 -19.95 9.52 6.59
C ILE A 553 -19.56 10.17 7.92
N PRO A 554 -18.49 9.71 8.61
CA PRO A 554 -18.05 10.34 9.85
C PRO A 554 -17.56 11.75 9.53
N LYS A 555 -18.11 12.73 10.25
CA LYS A 555 -17.88 14.17 10.06
C LYS A 555 -17.65 14.86 11.40
N SER A 556 -16.83 15.90 11.41
CA SER A 556 -16.65 16.79 12.55
C SER A 556 -17.97 17.54 12.88
N PRO A 557 -18.09 18.16 14.06
CA PRO A 557 -19.20 19.08 14.35
C PRO A 557 -19.33 20.23 13.32
N SER A 558 -18.24 20.60 12.66
CA SER A 558 -18.18 21.57 11.55
C SER A 558 -18.45 20.97 10.16
N GLY A 559 -18.89 19.71 10.06
CA GLY A 559 -19.28 19.03 8.82
C GLY A 559 -18.13 18.50 7.95
N LYS A 560 -16.86 18.64 8.37
CA LYS A 560 -15.68 18.15 7.62
C LYS A 560 -15.54 16.63 7.78
N ILE A 561 -15.31 15.91 6.67
CA ILE A 561 -15.19 14.43 6.65
C ILE A 561 -13.96 13.95 7.43
N LEU A 562 -14.15 13.06 8.42
CA LEU A 562 -13.11 12.48 9.26
C LEU A 562 -12.47 11.23 8.62
N ARG A 563 -11.71 11.44 7.54
CA ARG A 563 -11.11 10.35 6.73
C ARG A 563 -10.13 9.44 7.48
N ARG A 564 -9.68 9.80 8.70
CA ARG A 564 -8.85 8.93 9.57
C ARG A 564 -9.64 7.76 10.15
N GLU A 565 -10.92 7.95 10.48
CA GLU A 565 -11.76 6.90 11.09
C GLU A 565 -12.14 5.83 10.07
N LEU A 566 -12.40 6.25 8.83
CA LEU A 566 -12.65 5.37 7.68
C LEU A 566 -11.50 4.40 7.35
N LYS A 567 -10.31 4.57 7.97
CA LYS A 567 -9.12 3.73 7.75
C LYS A 567 -8.95 2.58 8.79
N ARG A 568 -9.76 2.49 9.86
CA ARG A 568 -9.42 1.66 11.08
C ARG A 568 -10.18 0.32 11.30
N ILE A 569 -10.80 -0.31 10.30
CA ILE A 569 -11.83 -1.36 10.53
C ILE A 569 -11.40 -2.78 10.04
N HIS A 570 -10.80 -3.69 10.87
CA HIS A 570 -10.54 -5.16 10.62
C HIS A 570 -9.93 -6.03 11.82
N LEU A 571 -9.93 -7.41 11.81
CA LEU A 571 -10.28 -8.30 13.01
C LEU A 571 -9.44 -9.60 13.49
N PRO A 572 -9.75 -10.25 14.67
CA PRO A 572 -8.89 -11.13 15.55
C PRO A 572 -9.30 -12.63 15.94
N GLY A 573 -8.45 -13.58 16.44
CA GLY A 573 -8.13 -13.79 17.90
C GLY A 573 -7.26 -15.01 18.46
N SER A 574 -6.13 -14.92 19.23
CA SER A 574 -5.50 -15.99 20.11
C SER A 574 -4.92 -15.46 21.49
N LYS A 575 -4.64 -16.25 22.58
CA LYS A 575 -4.52 -15.77 24.01
C LYS A 575 -3.10 -15.66 24.61
N PHE A 576 -2.73 -14.50 25.19
CA PHE A 576 -1.50 -14.36 26.01
C PHE A 576 -1.60 -13.25 27.08
N GLY A 577 -1.94 -13.61 28.32
CA GLY A 577 -1.83 -12.70 29.48
C GLY A 577 -0.38 -12.50 29.96
N LEU A 578 0.46 -13.53 29.83
CA LEU A 578 1.86 -13.48 30.26
C LEU A 578 2.71 -12.43 29.52
N ALA A 579 2.39 -12.11 28.27
CA ALA A 579 3.10 -11.06 27.54
C ALA A 579 2.75 -9.65 28.06
N ALA A 580 1.52 -9.47 28.54
CA ALA A 580 1.14 -8.26 29.26
C ALA A 580 1.87 -8.19 30.60
N ALA A 581 1.85 -9.27 31.38
CA ALA A 581 2.53 -9.37 32.67
C ALA A 581 4.04 -9.08 32.58
N TYR A 582 4.75 -9.70 31.64
CA TYR A 582 6.17 -9.43 31.38
C TYR A 582 6.41 -7.97 31.02
N LYS A 583 5.59 -7.39 30.13
CA LYS A 583 5.74 -5.99 29.72
C LYS A 583 5.52 -5.03 30.89
N LEU A 584 4.48 -5.23 31.70
CA LEU A 584 4.24 -4.45 32.92
C LEU A 584 5.41 -4.58 33.91
N LYS A 585 5.94 -5.80 34.11
CA LYS A 585 7.07 -6.06 35.00
C LYS A 585 8.36 -5.37 34.55
N VAL A 586 8.63 -5.34 33.24
CA VAL A 586 9.77 -4.61 32.64
C VAL A 586 9.64 -3.09 32.84
N HIS A 587 8.42 -2.56 32.99
CA HIS A 587 8.17 -1.15 33.35
C HIS A 587 8.15 -0.91 34.87
N GLY A 588 8.60 -1.87 35.69
CA GLY A 588 8.74 -1.73 37.14
C GLY A 588 7.45 -1.89 37.95
N LEU A 589 6.33 -2.26 37.30
CA LEU A 589 5.06 -2.47 37.99
C LEU A 589 5.04 -3.81 38.73
N ASN A 590 4.37 -3.84 39.88
CA ASN A 590 4.02 -5.09 40.56
C ASN A 590 2.89 -5.79 39.79
N VAL A 591 3.03 -7.10 39.59
CA VAL A 591 2.11 -7.90 38.79
C VAL A 591 1.90 -9.23 39.48
N THR A 592 0.64 -9.62 39.68
CA THR A 592 0.26 -10.96 40.11
C THR A 592 -0.54 -11.61 38.99
N VAL A 593 -0.12 -12.79 38.56
CA VAL A 593 -0.80 -13.57 37.51
C VAL A 593 -1.61 -14.67 38.16
N PHE A 594 -2.93 -14.53 38.11
CA PHE A 594 -3.88 -15.58 38.49
C PHE A 594 -4.13 -16.52 37.31
N GLU A 595 -3.81 -17.80 37.49
CA GLU A 595 -3.99 -18.84 36.47
C GLU A 595 -4.80 -19.98 37.07
N ALA A 596 -5.87 -20.37 36.40
CA ALA A 596 -6.80 -21.38 36.90
C ALA A 596 -6.23 -22.81 36.82
N GLU A 597 -5.15 -23.01 36.07
CA GLU A 597 -4.45 -24.29 35.87
C GLU A 597 -3.12 -24.32 36.63
N GLY A 598 -2.59 -25.53 36.87
CA GLY A 598 -1.35 -25.76 37.62
C GLY A 598 -0.05 -25.40 36.90
N ARG A 599 -0.12 -24.58 35.85
CA ARG A 599 1.01 -24.05 35.08
C ARG A 599 0.58 -22.79 34.36
N ALA A 600 1.49 -21.85 34.16
CA ALA A 600 1.19 -20.60 33.45
C ALA A 600 1.28 -20.74 31.93
N GLY A 601 0.60 -19.82 31.22
CA GLY A 601 0.58 -19.75 29.76
C GLY A 601 -0.67 -20.38 29.12
N GLY A 602 -1.72 -20.62 29.91
CA GLY A 602 -2.99 -21.15 29.44
C GLY A 602 -2.85 -22.47 28.68
N LYS A 603 -3.26 -22.48 27.41
CA LYS A 603 -3.32 -23.70 26.56
C LYS A 603 -2.16 -23.87 25.56
N LEU A 604 -1.13 -23.02 25.60
CA LEU A 604 0.10 -23.29 24.84
C LEU A 604 1.00 -24.24 25.64
N ARG A 605 1.28 -25.43 25.10
CA ARG A 605 2.12 -26.45 25.75
C ARG A 605 2.94 -27.21 24.73
N SER A 606 4.16 -27.56 25.11
CA SER A 606 4.98 -28.58 24.46
C SER A 606 5.22 -29.72 25.44
N LEU A 607 5.22 -30.94 24.92
CA LEU A 607 5.57 -32.16 25.63
C LEU A 607 6.80 -32.75 24.99
N SER A 608 7.71 -33.26 25.82
CA SER A 608 8.91 -33.99 25.41
C SER A 608 8.96 -35.31 26.16
N GLN A 609 9.12 -36.41 25.42
CA GLN A 609 9.22 -37.76 25.97
C GLN A 609 10.12 -38.60 25.06
N ASP A 610 11.11 -39.29 25.63
CA ASP A 610 11.99 -40.24 24.92
C ASP A 610 12.63 -39.68 23.63
N GLY A 611 12.96 -38.38 23.65
CA GLY A 611 13.53 -37.63 22.51
C GLY A 611 12.51 -37.17 21.45
N LEU A 612 11.22 -37.47 21.63
CA LEU A 612 10.12 -36.99 20.81
C LEU A 612 9.53 -35.72 21.43
N ILE A 613 9.30 -34.68 20.62
CA ILE A 613 8.72 -33.41 21.08
C ILE A 613 7.51 -33.05 20.22
N TRP A 614 6.37 -32.78 20.84
CA TRP A 614 5.18 -32.29 20.16
C TRP A 614 4.53 -31.14 20.93
N ASP A 615 3.87 -30.25 20.21
CA ASP A 615 3.05 -29.21 20.82
C ASP A 615 1.62 -29.72 20.97
N GLU A 616 0.98 -29.44 22.12
CA GLU A 616 -0.45 -29.71 22.28
C GLU A 616 -1.27 -28.75 21.41
N GLY A 617 -0.88 -27.47 21.37
CA GLY A 617 -1.58 -26.38 20.68
C GLY A 617 -0.90 -25.90 19.40
N ALA A 618 -1.10 -24.62 19.05
CA ALA A 618 -0.46 -23.99 17.91
C ALA A 618 1.09 -24.04 18.03
N ASN A 619 1.76 -24.49 16.97
CA ASN A 619 3.16 -24.94 17.01
C ASN A 619 4.20 -23.96 16.40
N THR A 620 3.73 -22.86 15.81
CA THR A 620 4.57 -21.90 15.07
C THR A 620 4.12 -20.44 15.22
N MET A 621 5.05 -19.51 14.93
CA MET A 621 4.87 -18.05 14.96
C MET A 621 5.44 -17.38 13.69
N THR A 622 5.19 -16.08 13.52
CA THR A 622 5.61 -15.27 12.36
C THR A 622 6.21 -13.92 12.79
N GLU A 623 7.32 -13.48 12.18
CA GLU A 623 8.04 -12.25 12.57
C GLU A 623 7.42 -10.92 12.09
N SER A 624 6.27 -10.95 11.41
CA SER A 624 5.61 -9.74 10.89
C SER A 624 5.16 -8.77 11.98
N GLU A 625 4.89 -9.27 13.19
CA GLU A 625 4.39 -8.47 14.30
C GLU A 625 5.54 -7.78 15.05
N GLY A 626 5.50 -6.44 15.10
CA GLY A 626 6.54 -5.63 15.73
C GLY A 626 6.66 -5.82 17.25
N ASP A 627 5.62 -6.31 17.93
CA ASP A 627 5.64 -6.66 19.35
C ASP A 627 6.36 -7.99 19.61
N VAL A 628 6.11 -9.00 18.77
CA VAL A 628 6.74 -10.32 18.87
C VAL A 628 8.25 -10.19 18.68
N THR A 629 8.68 -9.39 17.69
CA THR A 629 10.10 -9.06 17.47
C THR A 629 10.75 -8.56 18.76
N PHE A 630 10.20 -7.51 19.38
CA PHE A 630 10.72 -6.88 20.60
C PHE A 630 10.74 -7.85 21.81
N LEU A 631 9.69 -8.66 21.97
CA LEU A 631 9.58 -9.62 23.05
C LEU A 631 10.67 -10.70 22.98
N LEU A 632 10.94 -11.25 21.78
CA LEU A 632 11.97 -12.27 21.58
C LEU A 632 13.39 -11.74 21.74
N ASP A 633 13.64 -10.49 21.31
CA ASP A 633 14.89 -9.79 21.56
C ASP A 633 15.12 -9.55 23.06
N SER A 634 14.07 -9.20 23.82
CA SER A 634 14.15 -8.91 25.26
C SER A 634 14.33 -10.15 26.13
N LEU A 635 13.79 -11.30 25.70
CA LEU A 635 13.93 -12.60 26.38
C LEU A 635 15.17 -13.42 25.94
N GLY A 636 15.99 -12.89 25.02
CA GLY A 636 17.17 -13.61 24.50
C GLY A 636 16.83 -14.88 23.70
N LEU A 637 15.61 -14.98 23.15
CA LEU A 637 15.13 -16.20 22.50
C LEU A 637 15.53 -16.34 21.01
N ARG A 638 16.19 -15.33 20.44
CA ARG A 638 16.61 -15.31 19.03
C ARG A 638 17.41 -16.53 18.60
N GLU A 639 18.38 -16.93 19.41
CA GLU A 639 19.28 -18.05 19.08
C GLU A 639 18.61 -19.43 19.28
N LYS A 640 17.44 -19.46 19.93
CA LYS A 640 16.60 -20.65 20.09
C LYS A 640 15.52 -20.76 19.02
N GLN A 641 15.35 -19.76 18.14
CA GLN A 641 14.41 -19.84 17.02
C GLN A 641 14.85 -20.93 16.04
N GLN A 642 13.91 -21.77 15.63
CA GLN A 642 14.10 -22.75 14.56
C GLN A 642 13.14 -22.46 13.42
N PHE A 643 13.63 -22.57 12.20
CA PHE A 643 12.85 -22.37 10.97
C PHE A 643 12.60 -23.72 10.29
N PRO A 644 11.45 -23.93 9.63
CA PRO A 644 11.17 -25.17 8.91
C PRO A 644 12.25 -25.50 7.88
N LEU A 645 12.70 -26.76 7.80
CA LEU A 645 13.65 -27.21 6.76
C LEU A 645 13.18 -26.85 5.35
N SER A 646 11.87 -26.89 5.10
CA SER A 646 11.28 -26.34 3.89
C SER A 646 10.00 -25.55 4.18
N GLN A 647 10.08 -24.22 4.10
CA GLN A 647 8.91 -23.35 4.27
C GLN A 647 7.93 -23.39 3.07
N ASN A 648 8.37 -23.96 1.93
CA ASN A 648 7.64 -23.92 0.67
C ASN A 648 7.06 -25.28 0.20
N LYS A 649 7.31 -26.38 0.91
CA LYS A 649 6.75 -27.70 0.60
C LYS A 649 5.50 -27.97 1.46
N ARG A 650 4.35 -28.18 0.80
CA ARG A 650 3.10 -28.64 1.40
C ARG A 650 2.58 -29.83 0.61
N TYR A 651 1.79 -30.69 1.22
CA TYR A 651 1.28 -31.92 0.61
C TYR A 651 -0.20 -32.11 0.92
N ILE A 652 -0.94 -32.70 -0.01
CA ILE A 652 -2.32 -33.18 0.20
C ILE A 652 -2.43 -34.67 -0.10
N ALA A 653 -3.37 -35.35 0.56
CA ALA A 653 -3.80 -36.67 0.11
C ALA A 653 -4.70 -36.55 -1.13
N ARG A 654 -4.42 -37.35 -2.17
CA ARG A 654 -5.32 -37.54 -3.31
C ARG A 654 -5.31 -39.01 -3.72
N ASN A 655 -6.49 -39.64 -3.75
CA ASN A 655 -6.65 -41.08 -4.03
C ASN A 655 -5.75 -41.96 -3.14
N GLY A 656 -5.63 -41.61 -1.86
CA GLY A 656 -4.75 -42.30 -0.92
C GLY A 656 -3.24 -42.10 -1.13
N THR A 657 -2.79 -41.14 -1.94
CA THR A 657 -1.34 -40.86 -2.16
C THR A 657 -0.95 -39.41 -1.83
N PRO A 658 0.28 -39.13 -1.32
CA PRO A 658 0.67 -37.79 -0.92
C PRO A 658 1.22 -37.00 -2.12
N THR A 659 0.53 -35.92 -2.47
CA THR A 659 0.86 -35.07 -3.62
C THR A 659 1.35 -33.70 -3.14
N LEU A 660 2.54 -33.27 -3.58
CA LEU A 660 3.09 -31.94 -3.25
C LEU A 660 2.22 -30.83 -3.87
N ILE A 661 1.92 -29.78 -3.12
CA ILE A 661 1.23 -28.56 -3.57
C ILE A 661 2.02 -27.28 -3.17
N PRO A 662 1.88 -26.18 -3.94
CA PRO A 662 2.44 -24.87 -3.60
C PRO A 662 2.03 -24.32 -2.22
N SER A 663 2.93 -23.55 -1.59
CA SER A 663 2.80 -23.06 -0.21
C SER A 663 1.86 -21.87 0.01
N ASN A 664 1.31 -21.28 -1.05
CA ASN A 664 0.39 -20.13 -1.00
C ASN A 664 -0.56 -20.19 -2.20
N PRO A 665 -1.88 -19.94 -2.06
CA PRO A 665 -2.79 -19.81 -3.20
C PRO A 665 -2.27 -18.85 -4.30
N PHE A 666 -1.50 -17.82 -3.99
CA PHE A 666 -0.92 -16.93 -5.02
C PHE A 666 0.31 -17.48 -5.75
N ASP A 667 1.00 -18.44 -5.17
CA ASP A 667 2.10 -19.12 -5.84
C ASP A 667 1.59 -20.40 -6.55
N LEU A 668 0.38 -20.88 -6.20
CA LEU A 668 -0.42 -21.81 -7.01
C LEU A 668 -0.61 -21.25 -8.44
N PHE A 669 -1.13 -20.02 -8.59
CA PHE A 669 -1.35 -19.35 -9.89
C PHE A 669 -0.07 -19.05 -10.69
N LYS A 670 1.13 -19.22 -10.10
CA LYS A 670 2.42 -19.05 -10.79
C LYS A 670 3.17 -20.36 -10.99
N SER A 671 2.65 -21.47 -10.45
CA SER A 671 3.29 -22.78 -10.52
C SER A 671 2.84 -23.56 -11.76
N ASN A 672 3.71 -24.46 -12.24
CA ASN A 672 3.36 -25.39 -13.33
C ASN A 672 2.29 -26.42 -12.94
N PHE A 673 1.78 -26.41 -11.69
CA PHE A 673 0.63 -27.21 -11.28
C PHE A 673 -0.62 -26.91 -12.12
N LEU A 674 -0.67 -25.73 -12.73
CA LEU A 674 -1.74 -25.21 -13.57
C LEU A 674 -1.20 -24.78 -14.95
N SER A 675 -0.25 -25.54 -15.50
CA SER A 675 0.20 -25.38 -16.89
C SER A 675 0.16 -26.71 -17.64
N THR A 676 0.01 -26.62 -18.96
CA THR A 676 -0.29 -27.73 -19.89
C THR A 676 0.74 -28.87 -19.98
N GLY A 677 1.84 -28.81 -19.22
CA GLY A 677 2.76 -29.94 -19.05
C GLY A 677 2.37 -30.90 -17.91
N SER A 678 1.44 -30.52 -17.04
CA SER A 678 1.11 -31.27 -15.82
C SER A 678 -0.27 -31.93 -15.90
N LYS A 679 -0.29 -33.28 -15.98
CA LYS A 679 -1.51 -34.12 -15.96
C LYS A 679 -2.21 -34.17 -14.58
N VAL A 680 -2.47 -33.03 -13.96
CA VAL A 680 -3.04 -32.94 -12.60
C VAL A 680 -4.55 -32.65 -12.61
N PHE A 681 -5.09 -32.05 -13.67
CA PHE A 681 -6.47 -31.56 -13.74
C PHE A 681 -7.22 -31.96 -15.02
N GLY A 682 -6.96 -33.16 -15.55
CA GLY A 682 -7.69 -33.66 -16.73
C GLY A 682 -7.92 -35.17 -16.67
N ASP A 683 -9.13 -35.57 -16.29
CA ASP A 683 -9.62 -36.94 -16.47
C ASP A 683 -10.32 -37.06 -17.84
N ASN A 684 -9.54 -37.52 -18.82
CA ASN A 684 -9.94 -38.09 -20.12
C ASN A 684 -11.04 -37.37 -20.95
N ILE A 685 -10.62 -36.75 -22.06
CA ILE A 685 -11.46 -36.62 -23.26
C ILE A 685 -10.85 -37.46 -24.38
N GLY A 686 -11.57 -38.50 -24.81
CA GLY A 686 -11.17 -39.38 -25.90
C GLY A 686 -11.50 -38.85 -27.29
N ASN A 687 -11.02 -39.58 -28.31
CA ASN A 687 -11.31 -39.40 -29.74
C ASN A 687 -10.82 -38.10 -30.41
N CYS A 688 -9.55 -38.09 -30.81
CA CYS A 688 -9.19 -37.80 -32.20
C CYS A 688 -7.93 -38.61 -32.61
N SER A 689 -7.88 -39.01 -33.87
CA SER A 689 -7.09 -40.14 -34.39
C SER A 689 -5.66 -39.79 -34.82
N PHE A 690 -4.74 -40.75 -34.59
CA PHE A 690 -3.51 -41.10 -35.34
C PHE A 690 -2.63 -40.00 -35.99
N GLY A 691 -1.30 -40.05 -35.90
CA GLY A 691 -0.47 -41.10 -35.30
C GLY A 691 1.02 -40.79 -35.33
N VAL A 692 1.80 -41.62 -34.63
CA VAL A 692 3.24 -41.48 -34.44
C VAL A 692 4.00 -42.20 -35.55
N LYS A 693 4.98 -41.51 -36.15
CA LYS A 693 6.24 -42.13 -36.58
C LYS A 693 7.40 -41.19 -36.30
N GLU A 694 8.47 -41.76 -35.77
CA GLU A 694 9.63 -41.09 -35.18
C GLU A 694 10.90 -41.58 -35.89
N ARG A 695 12.02 -40.83 -35.78
CA ARG A 695 13.41 -41.23 -36.12
C ARG A 695 13.80 -41.26 -37.62
N GLN A 696 15.05 -41.01 -38.02
CA GLN A 696 16.25 -40.53 -37.29
C GLN A 696 17.30 -39.92 -38.26
N ASN A 697 18.18 -39.10 -37.69
CA ASN A 697 19.50 -38.64 -38.20
C ASN A 697 19.60 -37.61 -39.34
N LEU A 698 20.40 -36.58 -39.03
CA LEU A 698 21.24 -35.74 -39.89
C LEU A 698 20.56 -34.95 -41.03
N ASP A 699 20.57 -33.62 -40.85
CA ASP A 699 20.07 -32.55 -41.71
C ASP A 699 18.56 -32.46 -41.99
N GLN A 700 18.11 -31.19 -42.10
CA GLN A 700 16.77 -30.70 -42.47
C GLN A 700 15.64 -30.73 -41.40
N LYS A 701 14.86 -29.62 -41.37
CA LYS A 701 13.63 -29.35 -40.57
C LYS A 701 12.49 -30.33 -40.98
N PRO A 702 11.46 -30.69 -40.16
CA PRO A 702 10.44 -29.72 -39.66
C PRO A 702 9.49 -30.06 -38.45
N LYS A 703 8.74 -29.03 -38.00
CA LYS A 703 7.33 -28.95 -37.49
C LYS A 703 6.83 -29.71 -36.22
N GLN A 704 5.90 -29.04 -35.53
CA GLN A 704 5.22 -29.41 -34.27
C GLN A 704 3.93 -30.23 -34.48
N PHE A 705 3.48 -30.94 -33.44
CA PHE A 705 2.10 -31.43 -33.26
C PHE A 705 1.46 -30.78 -32.01
N TYR A 706 0.15 -30.52 -32.05
CA TYR A 706 -0.64 -29.93 -30.95
C TYR A 706 -1.88 -30.81 -30.67
N VAL A 707 -2.24 -31.01 -29.40
CA VAL A 707 -3.48 -31.68 -28.95
C VAL A 707 -4.09 -30.87 -27.78
N TYR A 708 -5.42 -30.79 -27.73
CA TYR A 708 -6.17 -29.81 -26.91
C TYR A 708 -6.25 -30.14 -25.41
N HIS A 709 -5.60 -29.30 -24.60
CA HIS A 709 -6.07 -28.72 -23.32
C HIS A 709 -7.38 -29.29 -22.70
N ASP A 710 -7.36 -29.75 -21.44
CA ASP A 710 -8.57 -29.65 -20.60
C ASP A 710 -8.76 -28.20 -20.18
N ILE A 711 -9.50 -27.54 -21.03
CA ILE A 711 -9.65 -26.11 -21.02
C ILE A 711 -10.56 -25.67 -19.86
N ARG A 712 -11.35 -26.53 -19.19
CA ARG A 712 -12.38 -26.04 -18.24
C ARG A 712 -11.84 -25.47 -16.94
N LEU A 713 -10.94 -26.12 -16.22
CA LEU A 713 -10.43 -25.58 -14.94
C LEU A 713 -9.41 -24.44 -15.17
N GLU A 714 -8.54 -24.58 -16.16
CA GLU A 714 -7.65 -23.50 -16.61
C GLU A 714 -8.46 -22.29 -17.10
N LEU A 715 -9.49 -22.47 -17.95
CA LEU A 715 -10.45 -21.40 -18.27
C LEU A 715 -11.10 -20.89 -17.00
N GLN A 716 -11.58 -21.72 -16.08
CA GLN A 716 -12.34 -21.23 -14.93
C GLN A 716 -11.51 -20.35 -13.98
N MET A 717 -10.18 -20.48 -13.96
CA MET A 717 -9.28 -19.53 -13.30
C MET A 717 -8.84 -18.37 -14.20
N LEU A 718 -8.45 -18.62 -15.47
CA LEU A 718 -8.10 -17.57 -16.45
C LEU A 718 -9.28 -16.61 -16.71
N PHE A 719 -10.49 -17.14 -16.55
CA PHE A 719 -11.79 -16.50 -16.66
C PHE A 719 -12.49 -16.41 -15.31
N GLU A 720 -11.88 -16.70 -14.15
CA GLU A 720 -12.45 -16.21 -12.87
C GLU A 720 -12.65 -14.68 -12.93
N PRO A 721 -11.73 -13.89 -13.53
CA PRO A 721 -11.93 -12.46 -13.82
C PRO A 721 -13.02 -12.11 -14.85
N LEU A 722 -13.64 -13.10 -15.52
CA LEU A 722 -14.57 -12.92 -16.64
C LEU A 722 -15.95 -13.59 -16.42
N LEU A 723 -15.98 -14.79 -15.84
CA LEU A 723 -17.18 -15.55 -15.46
C LEU A 723 -17.98 -14.82 -14.38
N TRP A 724 -17.30 -14.09 -13.50
CA TRP A 724 -17.94 -13.24 -12.49
C TRP A 724 -18.82 -12.16 -13.09
N LYS A 725 -18.48 -11.64 -14.27
CA LYS A 725 -19.26 -10.58 -14.94
C LYS A 725 -20.59 -11.07 -15.53
N ASN A 726 -20.81 -12.39 -15.62
CA ASN A 726 -21.92 -12.96 -16.39
C ASN A 726 -22.90 -13.85 -15.59
N LYS A 727 -22.71 -14.07 -14.29
CA LYS A 727 -23.75 -14.70 -13.45
C LYS A 727 -24.44 -13.66 -12.55
N LYS A 728 -25.75 -13.51 -12.79
CA LYS A 728 -26.66 -12.60 -12.08
C LYS A 728 -26.46 -12.66 -10.56
N LEU A 729 -26.56 -11.49 -9.94
CA LEU A 729 -26.85 -11.27 -8.52
C LEU A 729 -27.85 -12.30 -7.96
N THR A 730 -27.35 -13.30 -7.25
CA THR A 730 -28.00 -13.74 -6.00
C THR A 730 -27.35 -12.98 -4.87
N LYS A 731 -28.09 -12.04 -4.27
CA LYS A 731 -27.71 -11.37 -3.03
C LYS A 731 -27.55 -12.41 -1.92
N VAL A 732 -26.32 -12.89 -1.71
CA VAL A 732 -25.96 -13.47 -0.41
C VAL A 732 -25.61 -12.30 0.51
N SER A 733 -26.06 -12.37 1.76
CA SER A 733 -25.97 -11.27 2.73
C SER A 733 -24.60 -11.30 3.42
N ASP A 734 -23.60 -10.85 2.67
CA ASP A 734 -22.18 -11.21 2.83
C ASP A 734 -21.45 -10.84 4.13
N LYS A 735 -22.09 -10.23 5.15
CA LYS A 735 -21.49 -10.26 6.51
C LYS A 735 -21.39 -11.70 7.07
N HIS A 736 -22.10 -12.65 6.47
CA HIS A 736 -22.12 -14.05 6.88
C HIS A 736 -21.76 -15.03 5.74
N GLU A 737 -21.15 -14.59 4.63
CA GLU A 737 -20.68 -15.55 3.61
C GLU A 737 -19.61 -16.47 4.23
N SER A 738 -19.78 -17.77 4.02
CA SER A 738 -18.86 -18.78 4.51
C SER A 738 -17.59 -18.86 3.66
N VAL A 739 -16.49 -19.29 4.27
CA VAL A 739 -15.23 -19.57 3.53
C VAL A 739 -15.47 -20.57 2.39
N SER A 740 -16.31 -21.58 2.62
CA SER A 740 -16.73 -22.58 1.62
C SER A 740 -17.40 -21.92 0.42
N GLY A 741 -18.47 -21.15 0.67
CA GLY A 741 -19.28 -20.53 -0.37
C GLY A 741 -18.46 -19.59 -1.24
N PHE A 742 -17.55 -18.83 -0.64
CA PHE A 742 -16.63 -17.95 -1.35
C PHE A 742 -15.71 -18.74 -2.28
N PHE A 743 -14.89 -19.66 -1.75
CA PHE A 743 -13.87 -20.32 -2.56
C PHE A 743 -14.47 -21.27 -3.61
N GLN A 744 -15.63 -21.91 -3.34
CA GLN A 744 -16.30 -22.79 -4.30
C GLN A 744 -16.83 -22.00 -5.49
N ARG A 745 -17.30 -20.77 -5.24
CA ARG A 745 -17.88 -19.86 -6.23
C ARG A 745 -16.82 -19.28 -7.17
N HIS A 746 -15.61 -19.01 -6.67
CA HIS A 746 -14.47 -18.54 -7.45
C HIS A 746 -13.75 -19.66 -8.21
N PHE A 747 -13.29 -20.68 -7.49
CA PHE A 747 -12.29 -21.63 -7.98
C PHE A 747 -12.84 -23.03 -8.21
N GLY A 748 -14.16 -23.20 -8.07
CA GLY A 748 -14.82 -24.49 -8.16
C GLY A 748 -14.76 -25.28 -6.85
N LYS A 749 -15.62 -26.29 -6.77
CA LYS A 749 -15.76 -27.13 -5.57
C LYS A 749 -14.48 -27.90 -5.25
N GLU A 750 -13.73 -28.33 -6.26
CA GLU A 750 -12.48 -29.08 -6.05
C GLU A 750 -11.41 -28.28 -5.29
N VAL A 751 -11.35 -26.95 -5.48
CA VAL A 751 -10.44 -26.11 -4.70
C VAL A 751 -10.93 -25.95 -3.26
N VAL A 752 -12.25 -25.91 -3.01
CA VAL A 752 -12.74 -25.99 -1.64
C VAL A 752 -12.40 -27.32 -1.01
N ASP A 753 -12.80 -28.42 -1.63
CA ASP A 753 -12.64 -29.75 -1.08
C ASP A 753 -11.16 -30.10 -0.87
N TYR A 754 -10.29 -29.91 -1.88
CA TYR A 754 -8.89 -30.37 -1.82
C TYR A 754 -7.85 -29.32 -1.37
N LEU A 755 -8.20 -28.03 -1.22
CA LEU A 755 -7.25 -26.98 -0.79
C LEU A 755 -7.71 -26.16 0.42
N ILE A 756 -9.00 -25.82 0.53
CA ILE A 756 -9.51 -24.91 1.57
C ILE A 756 -10.07 -25.66 2.79
N ASP A 757 -10.92 -26.68 2.60
CA ASP A 757 -11.42 -27.56 3.65
C ASP A 757 -10.29 -28.18 4.49
N PRO A 758 -9.20 -28.70 3.91
CA PRO A 758 -8.06 -29.23 4.68
C PRO A 758 -7.39 -28.12 5.49
N PHE A 759 -7.12 -26.97 4.86
CA PHE A 759 -6.41 -25.84 5.48
C PHE A 759 -7.21 -25.24 6.66
N VAL A 760 -8.53 -25.11 6.51
CA VAL A 760 -9.42 -24.55 7.55
C VAL A 760 -9.67 -25.55 8.67
N ALA A 761 -10.04 -26.78 8.35
CA ALA A 761 -10.28 -27.83 9.35
C ALA A 761 -9.05 -28.08 10.22
N GLY A 762 -7.88 -28.08 9.59
CA GLY A 762 -6.60 -28.32 10.24
C GLY A 762 -6.00 -27.15 11.03
N THR A 763 -6.51 -25.92 10.91
CA THR A 763 -5.98 -24.73 11.62
C THR A 763 -6.96 -24.08 12.58
N CYS A 764 -8.27 -24.18 12.31
CA CYS A 764 -9.31 -23.56 13.11
C CYS A 764 -10.19 -24.58 13.88
N GLY A 765 -10.09 -25.88 13.54
CA GLY A 765 -10.98 -26.91 14.11
C GLY A 765 -12.46 -26.75 13.74
N GLY A 766 -12.77 -25.84 12.82
CA GLY A 766 -14.09 -25.63 12.24
C GLY A 766 -14.08 -25.97 10.75
N ASP A 767 -15.24 -25.97 10.12
CA ASP A 767 -15.37 -26.21 8.69
C ASP A 767 -15.50 -24.88 7.92
N PRO A 768 -15.14 -24.85 6.63
CA PRO A 768 -15.29 -23.67 5.79
C PRO A 768 -16.73 -23.12 5.72
N ASP A 769 -17.78 -23.91 5.97
CA ASP A 769 -19.17 -23.44 5.95
C ASP A 769 -19.54 -22.67 7.23
N SER A 770 -18.96 -23.04 8.37
CA SER A 770 -19.17 -22.46 9.71
C SER A 770 -18.40 -21.16 9.98
N LEU A 771 -17.35 -20.87 9.21
CA LEU A 771 -16.47 -19.72 9.41
C LEU A 771 -16.82 -18.57 8.46
N SER A 772 -16.86 -17.34 9.00
CA SER A 772 -17.18 -16.15 8.22
C SER A 772 -15.97 -15.68 7.41
N MET A 773 -16.08 -15.67 6.09
CA MET A 773 -14.97 -15.40 5.17
C MET A 773 -14.32 -14.03 5.41
N HIS A 774 -15.12 -13.01 5.76
CA HIS A 774 -14.63 -11.66 6.04
C HIS A 774 -13.79 -11.56 7.33
N LEU A 775 -13.96 -12.51 8.24
CA LEU A 775 -13.26 -12.57 9.52
C LEU A 775 -12.04 -13.50 9.45
N SER A 776 -12.19 -14.67 8.82
CA SER A 776 -11.14 -15.69 8.72
C SER A 776 -10.09 -15.40 7.64
N PHE A 777 -10.49 -14.85 6.49
CA PHE A 777 -9.59 -14.52 5.38
C PHE A 777 -9.78 -13.07 4.92
N PRO A 778 -9.62 -12.11 5.85
CA PRO A 778 -9.96 -10.71 5.65
C PRO A 778 -9.33 -10.10 4.40
N ASP A 779 -8.05 -10.39 4.16
CA ASP A 779 -7.33 -9.80 3.03
C ASP A 779 -7.87 -10.32 1.69
N LEU A 780 -8.11 -11.63 1.55
CA LEU A 780 -8.68 -12.24 0.34
C LEU A 780 -10.12 -11.80 0.11
N TRP A 781 -10.90 -11.70 1.18
CA TRP A 781 -12.24 -11.15 1.17
C TRP A 781 -12.25 -9.69 0.68
N ASN A 782 -11.45 -8.84 1.30
CA ASN A 782 -11.33 -7.43 0.93
C ASN A 782 -10.77 -7.26 -0.49
N LEU A 783 -10.01 -8.24 -0.98
CA LEU A 783 -9.42 -8.26 -2.31
C LEU A 783 -10.48 -8.67 -3.37
N GLU A 784 -11.28 -9.71 -3.16
CA GLU A 784 -12.50 -9.95 -3.96
C GLU A 784 -13.41 -8.71 -3.95
N LYS A 785 -13.80 -8.22 -2.77
CA LYS A 785 -14.71 -7.06 -2.62
C LYS A 785 -14.18 -5.75 -3.23
N ARG A 786 -12.89 -5.68 -3.60
CA ARG A 786 -12.32 -4.58 -4.39
C ARG A 786 -12.31 -4.87 -5.88
N PHE A 787 -11.78 -6.03 -6.23
CA PHE A 787 -11.32 -6.30 -7.59
C PHE A 787 -12.32 -7.16 -8.38
N GLY A 788 -13.40 -7.64 -7.74
CA GLY A 788 -14.39 -8.58 -8.29
C GLY A 788 -13.83 -9.98 -8.56
N SER A 789 -12.55 -10.18 -8.26
CA SER A 789 -11.73 -11.34 -8.58
C SER A 789 -10.60 -11.41 -7.56
N VAL A 790 -10.38 -12.59 -7.01
CA VAL A 790 -9.31 -12.88 -6.05
C VAL A 790 -7.95 -12.94 -6.78
N ILE A 791 -7.92 -13.33 -8.05
CA ILE A 791 -6.67 -13.40 -8.84
C ILE A 791 -6.17 -12.01 -9.22
N VAL A 792 -7.02 -11.19 -9.84
CA VAL A 792 -6.67 -9.84 -10.31
C VAL A 792 -6.12 -9.00 -9.17
N GLY A 793 -6.80 -9.08 -8.02
CA GLY A 793 -6.47 -8.23 -6.90
C GLY A 793 -5.14 -8.51 -6.23
N ALA A 794 -4.61 -9.72 -6.37
CA ALA A 794 -3.39 -10.14 -5.71
C ALA A 794 -2.14 -10.02 -6.57
N ILE A 795 -2.32 -10.07 -7.89
CA ILE A 795 -1.33 -9.55 -8.83
C ILE A 795 -1.15 -8.04 -8.56
N GLN A 796 -2.25 -7.32 -8.31
CA GLN A 796 -2.24 -5.91 -7.89
C GLN A 796 -1.92 -5.70 -6.39
N SER A 797 -1.76 -6.77 -5.60
CA SER A 797 -1.30 -6.77 -4.19
C SER A 797 0.11 -7.38 -3.99
N LYS A 798 0.99 -7.39 -5.02
CA LYS A 798 2.40 -7.87 -4.90
C LYS A 798 3.48 -6.92 -5.50
N LEU A 799 3.14 -5.66 -5.76
CA LEU A 799 3.93 -4.63 -6.46
C LEU A 799 4.32 -3.31 -5.66
N SER A 800 3.93 -3.05 -4.39
CA SER A 800 4.29 -1.83 -3.60
C SER A 800 4.41 -2.09 -2.09
N PRO A 801 5.19 -1.28 -1.36
CA PRO A 801 5.54 -1.55 0.04
C PRO A 801 4.62 -0.88 1.06
N ILE A 802 4.39 -1.55 2.19
CA ILE A 802 3.74 -1.05 3.41
C ILE A 802 4.78 -0.45 4.38
N LYS A 803 4.42 0.59 5.15
CA LYS A 803 5.14 1.07 6.35
C LYS A 803 4.17 1.58 7.42
N GLU A 804 4.33 1.10 8.65
CA GLU A 804 3.90 1.80 9.88
C GLU A 804 5.06 1.87 10.89
N LYS A 805 4.98 2.82 11.83
CA LYS A 805 6.04 3.17 12.80
C LYS A 805 5.84 2.46 14.15
N LYS A 806 6.95 2.19 14.85
CA LYS A 806 7.00 2.04 16.31
C LYS A 806 7.88 3.14 16.92
N GLN A 807 7.53 3.61 18.11
CA GLN A 807 8.39 4.39 19.00
C GLN A 807 8.97 3.46 20.10
N GLY A 808 10.15 3.81 20.63
CA GLY A 808 10.86 3.08 21.68
C GLY A 808 12.35 3.50 21.73
N PRO A 809 13.02 3.46 22.89
CA PRO A 809 14.37 4.01 23.07
C PRO A 809 15.46 3.16 22.38
N PRO A 810 16.64 3.73 22.09
CA PRO A 810 17.66 3.06 21.28
C PRO A 810 18.34 1.92 22.06
N ARG A 811 18.43 0.74 21.44
CA ARG A 811 19.36 -0.33 21.85
C ARG A 811 20.42 -0.56 20.78
N THR A 812 21.63 -0.82 21.25
CA THR A 812 22.87 -0.91 20.48
C THR A 812 22.98 -2.19 19.65
N SER A 813 23.59 -2.05 18.46
CA SER A 813 24.37 -3.03 17.70
C SER A 813 23.93 -4.52 17.64
N ILE A 814 23.69 -5.03 16.42
CA ILE A 814 24.51 -6.06 15.74
C ILE A 814 23.90 -6.41 14.36
N ASN A 815 24.74 -6.57 13.33
CA ASN A 815 24.33 -6.97 11.97
C ASN A 815 23.94 -8.45 11.87
N LYS A 816 22.65 -8.77 11.65
CA LYS A 816 22.19 -10.04 11.05
C LYS A 816 21.01 -9.79 10.09
N LYS A 817 21.00 -10.44 8.92
CA LYS A 817 19.92 -10.36 7.91
C LYS A 817 18.60 -10.89 8.50
N ARG A 818 17.52 -10.08 8.52
CA ARG A 818 16.17 -10.56 8.89
C ARG A 818 15.56 -11.43 7.78
N GLN A 819 15.38 -12.72 8.04
CA GLN A 819 14.62 -13.63 7.19
C GLN A 819 13.13 -13.55 7.52
N ARG A 820 12.25 -13.40 6.52
CA ARG A 820 10.79 -13.49 6.71
C ARG A 820 10.35 -14.95 6.57
N GLY A 821 9.68 -15.50 7.59
CA GLY A 821 9.17 -16.88 7.57
C GLY A 821 8.43 -17.27 8.84
N SER A 822 7.77 -18.44 8.81
CA SER A 822 7.24 -19.08 10.03
C SER A 822 8.37 -19.77 10.79
N PHE A 823 8.28 -19.81 12.13
CA PHE A 823 9.30 -20.42 13.00
C PHE A 823 8.68 -21.04 14.26
N SER A 824 9.44 -21.89 14.93
CA SER A 824 9.18 -22.43 16.26
C SER A 824 10.43 -22.22 17.13
N PHE A 825 10.55 -22.90 18.28
CA PHE A 825 11.77 -22.89 19.09
C PHE A 825 12.34 -24.29 19.26
N LEU A 826 13.65 -24.37 19.52
CA LEU A 826 14.29 -25.56 20.07
C LEU A 826 13.57 -25.98 21.37
N GLY A 827 13.13 -27.23 21.46
CA GLY A 827 12.30 -27.73 22.57
C GLY A 827 10.81 -27.42 22.45
N GLY A 828 10.39 -26.73 21.38
CA GLY A 828 9.01 -26.38 21.10
C GLY A 828 8.52 -25.08 21.71
N MET A 829 7.23 -24.79 21.51
CA MET A 829 6.59 -23.53 21.90
C MET A 829 6.60 -23.24 23.42
N GLN A 830 6.74 -24.27 24.27
CA GLN A 830 6.90 -24.10 25.73
C GLN A 830 8.12 -23.26 26.10
N THR A 831 9.19 -23.27 25.29
CA THR A 831 10.40 -22.45 25.47
C THR A 831 10.10 -20.95 25.59
N LEU A 832 9.05 -20.46 24.92
CA LEU A 832 8.59 -19.06 25.06
C LEU A 832 7.92 -18.81 26.41
N THR A 833 6.99 -19.69 26.81
CA THR A 833 6.28 -19.59 28.08
C THR A 833 7.23 -19.67 29.27
N ASP A 834 8.14 -20.64 29.26
CA ASP A 834 9.13 -20.82 30.35
C ASP A 834 10.08 -19.63 30.47
N ALA A 835 10.49 -19.03 29.35
CA ALA A 835 11.31 -17.83 29.37
C ALA A 835 10.58 -16.62 29.97
N ILE A 836 9.29 -16.46 29.71
CA ILE A 836 8.49 -15.42 30.36
C ILE A 836 8.34 -15.72 31.86
N CYS A 837 7.97 -16.94 32.23
CA CYS A 837 7.75 -17.32 33.62
C CYS A 837 9.00 -17.21 34.49
N LYS A 838 10.21 -17.44 33.94
CA LYS A 838 11.48 -17.20 34.64
C LYS A 838 11.75 -15.74 35.03
N ASN A 839 11.00 -14.78 34.48
CA ASN A 839 11.07 -13.37 34.83
C ASN A 839 9.99 -12.95 35.85
N LEU A 840 9.15 -13.90 36.31
CA LEU A 840 8.17 -13.71 37.38
C LEU A 840 8.63 -14.52 38.60
N LYS A 841 8.37 -14.01 39.80
CA LYS A 841 8.64 -14.77 41.03
C LYS A 841 7.57 -15.82 41.31
N GLU A 842 7.87 -16.78 42.18
CA GLU A 842 6.89 -17.83 42.58
C GLU A 842 5.66 -17.26 43.29
N ASP A 843 5.81 -16.19 44.07
CA ASP A 843 4.70 -15.49 44.74
C ASP A 843 3.86 -14.66 43.77
N GLU A 844 4.44 -14.17 42.68
CA GLU A 844 3.77 -13.43 41.60
C GLU A 844 2.94 -14.35 40.68
N LEU A 845 3.12 -15.67 40.76
CA LEU A 845 2.48 -16.66 39.87
C LEU A 845 1.50 -17.57 40.62
N ARG A 846 0.24 -17.11 40.74
CA ARG A 846 -0.84 -17.82 41.45
C ARG A 846 -1.45 -18.92 40.58
N LEU A 847 -0.78 -20.06 40.51
CA LEU A 847 -1.24 -21.28 39.81
C LEU A 847 -2.37 -21.99 40.58
N ASN A 848 -3.25 -22.69 39.84
CA ASN A 848 -4.48 -23.31 40.37
C ASN A 848 -5.41 -22.34 41.14
N SER A 849 -5.29 -21.03 40.91
CA SER A 849 -6.07 -20.01 41.64
C SER A 849 -7.17 -19.47 40.75
N ARG A 850 -8.42 -19.82 41.07
CA ARG A 850 -9.59 -19.41 40.29
C ARG A 850 -10.18 -18.13 40.87
N VAL A 851 -10.19 -17.06 40.07
CA VAL A 851 -10.96 -15.84 40.36
C VAL A 851 -12.46 -16.15 40.34
N LEU A 852 -13.15 -15.78 41.41
CA LEU A 852 -14.59 -15.99 41.59
C LEU A 852 -15.39 -14.68 41.47
N GLU A 853 -14.84 -13.59 42.01
CA GLU A 853 -15.49 -12.29 42.07
C GLU A 853 -14.48 -11.16 41.85
N LEU A 854 -14.90 -10.12 41.12
CA LEU A 854 -14.15 -8.90 40.84
C LEU A 854 -14.99 -7.69 41.27
N SER A 855 -14.48 -6.91 42.21
CA SER A 855 -15.21 -5.79 42.79
C SER A 855 -14.42 -4.50 42.66
N CYS A 856 -14.96 -3.54 41.91
CA CYS A 856 -14.39 -2.21 41.76
C CYS A 856 -15.02 -1.26 42.79
N SER A 857 -14.22 -0.78 43.73
CA SER A 857 -14.62 0.17 44.79
C SER A 857 -14.10 1.58 44.52
N CYS A 858 -15.01 2.54 44.54
CA CYS A 858 -14.66 3.96 44.58
C CYS A 858 -14.84 4.45 46.03
N SER A 859 -13.77 4.51 46.82
CA SER A 859 -13.80 5.22 48.11
C SER A 859 -13.80 6.73 47.86
N GLY A 860 -14.67 7.46 48.57
CA GLY A 860 -14.87 8.90 48.36
C GLY A 860 -13.65 9.78 48.62
N ASP A 861 -12.63 9.24 49.30
CA ASP A 861 -11.42 9.95 49.75
C ASP A 861 -10.12 9.48 49.05
N SER A 862 -10.20 8.72 47.95
CA SER A 862 -9.01 8.33 47.17
C SER A 862 -9.25 8.44 45.65
N ALA A 863 -8.28 8.98 44.92
CA ALA A 863 -8.40 9.23 43.47
C ALA A 863 -8.19 8.00 42.57
N ILE A 864 -8.08 6.78 43.14
CA ILE A 864 -7.88 5.53 42.40
C ILE A 864 -9.07 4.59 42.66
N ASP A 865 -9.71 4.11 41.58
CA ASP A 865 -10.71 3.05 41.65
C ASP A 865 -9.99 1.71 41.94
N SER A 866 -10.05 1.22 43.18
CA SER A 866 -9.38 -0.02 43.58
C SER A 866 -10.18 -1.26 43.19
N TRP A 867 -9.48 -2.29 42.71
CA TRP A 867 -10.04 -3.58 42.33
C TRP A 867 -9.73 -4.66 43.36
N SER A 868 -10.73 -5.06 44.13
CA SER A 868 -10.69 -6.27 44.95
C SER A 868 -10.92 -7.52 44.07
N ILE A 869 -9.99 -8.47 44.12
CA ILE A 869 -10.09 -9.77 43.46
C ILE A 869 -10.27 -10.84 44.53
N PHE A 870 -11.40 -11.55 44.48
CA PHE A 870 -11.66 -12.70 45.35
C PHE A 870 -11.31 -13.99 44.62
N SER A 871 -10.32 -14.72 45.13
CA SER A 871 -9.84 -15.96 44.49
C SER A 871 -9.83 -17.16 45.44
N ALA A 872 -10.18 -18.33 44.90
CA ALA A 872 -10.10 -19.60 45.60
C ALA A 872 -8.90 -20.41 45.11
N SER A 873 -8.11 -20.93 46.06
CA SER A 873 -6.95 -21.79 45.83
C SER A 873 -7.12 -23.11 46.58
N PRO A 874 -6.80 -24.28 46.00
CA PRO A 874 -6.98 -25.58 46.64
C PRO A 874 -6.17 -25.77 47.94
N HIS A 875 -5.17 -24.92 48.19
CA HIS A 875 -4.33 -24.97 49.39
C HIS A 875 -4.83 -24.10 50.56
N LYS A 876 -5.89 -23.30 50.37
CA LYS A 876 -6.47 -22.43 51.42
C LYS A 876 -7.97 -22.69 51.57
N ARG A 877 -8.42 -22.90 52.80
CA ARG A 877 -9.83 -23.28 53.11
C ARG A 877 -10.83 -22.12 53.01
N GLN A 878 -10.34 -20.88 53.00
CA GLN A 878 -11.11 -19.67 52.78
C GLN A 878 -10.46 -18.92 51.62
N ALA A 879 -11.30 -18.29 50.79
CA ALA A 879 -10.83 -17.52 49.65
C ALA A 879 -10.32 -16.15 50.11
N GLU A 880 -9.33 -15.63 49.39
CA GLU A 880 -8.61 -14.41 49.76
C GLU A 880 -9.03 -13.25 48.86
N GLU A 881 -9.15 -12.07 49.48
CA GLU A 881 -9.43 -10.80 48.82
C GLU A 881 -8.13 -9.99 48.75
N GLU A 882 -7.60 -9.80 47.54
CA GLU A 882 -6.40 -9.00 47.27
C GLU A 882 -6.78 -7.76 46.44
N SER A 883 -6.18 -6.59 46.72
CA SER A 883 -6.50 -5.32 46.05
C SER A 883 -5.44 -4.95 45.00
N PHE A 884 -5.89 -4.45 43.85
CA PHE A 884 -5.07 -4.06 42.69
C PHE A 884 -5.55 -2.75 42.07
N ASP A 885 -4.68 -2.01 41.40
CA ASP A 885 -5.03 -0.73 40.75
C ASP A 885 -5.65 -0.90 39.34
N ALA A 886 -5.41 -2.04 38.69
CA ALA A 886 -5.95 -2.37 37.36
C ALA A 886 -5.95 -3.89 37.12
N VAL A 887 -6.82 -4.37 36.21
CA VAL A 887 -7.00 -5.80 35.92
C VAL A 887 -6.98 -6.06 34.41
N ILE A 888 -6.15 -7.01 33.95
CA ILE A 888 -6.17 -7.51 32.56
C ILE A 888 -6.82 -8.90 32.50
N MET A 889 -8.01 -8.97 31.93
CA MET A 889 -8.75 -10.20 31.69
C MET A 889 -8.33 -10.88 30.38
N THR A 890 -8.01 -12.19 30.44
CA THR A 890 -7.73 -13.01 29.24
C THR A 890 -8.56 -14.30 29.16
N ALA A 891 -9.51 -14.47 30.09
CA ALA A 891 -10.45 -15.58 30.12
C ALA A 891 -11.39 -15.57 28.90
N PRO A 892 -11.99 -16.73 28.51
CA PRO A 892 -13.05 -16.75 27.52
C PRO A 892 -14.36 -16.20 28.14
N LEU A 893 -15.24 -15.65 27.31
CA LEU A 893 -16.47 -15.02 27.80
C LEU A 893 -17.40 -15.98 28.54
N CYS A 894 -17.38 -17.29 28.24
CA CYS A 894 -18.11 -18.30 29.00
C CYS A 894 -17.68 -18.38 30.47
N ASP A 895 -16.39 -18.20 30.76
CA ASP A 895 -15.87 -18.25 32.13
C ASP A 895 -16.15 -16.92 32.83
N VAL A 896 -15.98 -15.77 32.13
CA VAL A 896 -16.31 -14.43 32.66
C VAL A 896 -17.79 -14.31 33.01
N LYS A 897 -18.70 -14.89 32.19
CA LYS A 897 -20.14 -14.93 32.47
C LYS A 897 -20.48 -15.73 33.75
N SER A 898 -19.57 -16.56 34.25
CA SER A 898 -19.71 -17.28 35.52
C SER A 898 -19.10 -16.55 36.73
N MET A 899 -18.32 -15.48 36.50
CA MET A 899 -17.76 -14.64 37.56
C MET A 899 -18.79 -13.63 38.03
N LYS A 900 -18.74 -13.28 39.32
CA LYS A 900 -19.44 -12.10 39.82
C LYS A 900 -18.60 -10.86 39.52
N ILE A 901 -19.23 -9.80 39.04
CA ILE A 901 -18.59 -8.49 38.90
C ILE A 901 -19.45 -7.46 39.62
N ALA A 902 -18.83 -6.62 40.45
CA ALA A 902 -19.50 -5.53 41.14
C ALA A 902 -18.80 -4.19 40.86
N LYS A 903 -19.60 -3.12 40.82
CA LYS A 903 -19.13 -1.74 40.69
C LYS A 903 -19.78 -0.89 41.80
N ARG A 904 -18.97 -0.24 42.64
CA ARG A 904 -19.43 0.56 43.79
C ARG A 904 -20.42 -0.22 44.67
N GLY A 905 -20.05 -1.46 45.04
CA GLY A 905 -20.88 -2.36 45.85
C GLY A 905 -22.15 -2.91 45.17
N ASN A 906 -22.45 -2.53 43.92
CA ASN A 906 -23.63 -2.97 43.19
C ASN A 906 -23.27 -4.03 42.13
N PRO A 907 -24.05 -5.12 41.96
CA PRO A 907 -23.80 -6.12 40.93
C PRO A 907 -23.85 -5.54 39.50
N PHE A 908 -22.80 -5.77 38.71
CA PHE A 908 -22.73 -5.38 37.31
C PHE A 908 -23.22 -6.53 36.42
N LEU A 909 -24.45 -6.40 35.90
CA LEU A 909 -25.12 -7.48 35.17
C LEU A 909 -24.55 -7.68 33.75
N LEU A 910 -23.98 -8.85 33.51
CA LEU A 910 -23.39 -9.27 32.23
C LEU A 910 -24.41 -9.82 31.21
N ASN A 911 -25.67 -9.37 31.28
CA ASN A 911 -26.78 -9.90 30.46
C ASN A 911 -26.65 -9.62 28.95
N PHE A 912 -25.72 -8.75 28.55
CA PHE A 912 -25.42 -8.41 27.16
C PHE A 912 -24.32 -9.29 26.53
N ILE A 913 -23.70 -10.21 27.28
CA ILE A 913 -22.73 -11.16 26.72
C ILE A 913 -23.48 -12.23 25.90
N PRO A 914 -23.17 -12.38 24.59
CA PRO A 914 -23.87 -13.32 23.71
C PRO A 914 -23.58 -14.79 24.07
N GLU A 915 -24.39 -15.70 23.54
CA GLU A 915 -24.14 -17.14 23.61
C GLU A 915 -23.18 -17.60 22.48
N VAL A 916 -22.35 -18.59 22.80
CA VAL A 916 -21.18 -18.98 22.01
C VAL A 916 -21.12 -20.51 21.88
N ASP A 917 -21.06 -21.05 20.65
CA ASP A 917 -20.85 -22.48 20.39
C ASP A 917 -19.36 -22.86 20.55
N TYR A 918 -19.11 -24.03 21.13
CA TYR A 918 -17.77 -24.58 21.38
C TYR A 918 -17.70 -26.03 20.91
N VAL A 919 -16.62 -26.41 20.22
CA VAL A 919 -16.48 -27.71 19.55
C VAL A 919 -15.39 -28.61 20.15
N PRO A 920 -15.54 -29.95 20.12
CA PRO A 920 -14.51 -30.87 20.60
C PRO A 920 -13.45 -31.16 19.52
N LEU A 921 -12.19 -31.25 19.92
CA LEU A 921 -11.05 -31.51 19.02
C LEU A 921 -9.99 -32.38 19.72
N SER A 922 -9.55 -33.44 19.05
CA SER A 922 -8.47 -34.34 19.47
C SER A 922 -7.19 -34.15 18.65
N VAL A 923 -6.06 -34.56 19.21
CA VAL A 923 -4.73 -34.58 18.57
C VAL A 923 -4.06 -35.92 18.88
N VAL A 924 -3.63 -36.64 17.85
CA VAL A 924 -2.96 -37.95 17.95
C VAL A 924 -1.54 -37.82 17.39
N ILE A 925 -0.56 -38.14 18.21
CA ILE A 925 0.87 -38.16 17.85
C ILE A 925 1.22 -39.60 17.52
N THR A 926 1.92 -39.86 16.40
CA THR A 926 2.42 -41.19 16.03
C THR A 926 3.87 -41.11 15.56
N THR A 927 4.62 -42.21 15.62
CA THR A 927 5.98 -42.29 15.05
C THR A 927 6.23 -43.58 14.27
N PHE A 928 7.05 -43.49 13.24
CA PHE A 928 7.47 -44.64 12.42
C PHE A 928 8.98 -44.56 12.16
N LYS A 929 9.65 -45.70 11.96
CA LYS A 929 11.07 -45.71 11.53
C LYS A 929 11.20 -45.15 10.12
N LYS A 930 12.26 -44.40 9.84
CA LYS A 930 12.44 -43.74 8.52
C LYS A 930 12.51 -44.73 7.36
N GLU A 931 13.26 -45.82 7.53
CA GLU A 931 13.37 -46.92 6.57
C GLU A 931 12.04 -47.61 6.24
N SER A 932 11.08 -47.56 7.17
CA SER A 932 9.75 -48.15 7.04
C SER A 932 8.72 -47.19 6.43
N VAL A 933 9.08 -45.94 6.09
CA VAL A 933 8.18 -44.96 5.47
C VAL A 933 8.67 -44.67 4.05
N LYS A 934 7.96 -45.19 3.05
CA LYS A 934 8.34 -45.05 1.62
C LYS A 934 8.24 -43.61 1.11
N HIS A 935 7.29 -42.82 1.62
CA HIS A 935 6.98 -41.48 1.13
C HIS A 935 6.92 -40.46 2.29
N PRO A 936 8.07 -40.09 2.88
CA PRO A 936 8.11 -39.17 4.01
C PRO A 936 7.80 -37.72 3.60
N LEU A 937 7.16 -36.99 4.51
CA LEU A 937 6.76 -35.60 4.28
C LEU A 937 7.82 -34.63 4.80
N GLU A 938 8.60 -34.02 3.90
CA GLU A 938 9.60 -32.97 4.21
C GLU A 938 8.99 -31.63 4.62
N GLY A 939 7.69 -31.59 4.89
CA GLY A 939 6.90 -30.39 5.07
C GLY A 939 5.55 -30.71 5.72
N PHE A 940 4.55 -29.91 5.38
CA PHE A 940 3.22 -29.99 5.97
C PHE A 940 2.27 -30.84 5.12
N GLY A 941 1.67 -31.89 5.68
CA GLY A 941 0.63 -32.68 5.02
C GLY A 941 -0.77 -32.30 5.50
N VAL A 942 -1.78 -32.38 4.62
CA VAL A 942 -3.18 -32.17 5.00
C VAL A 942 -4.07 -33.20 4.30
N LEU A 943 -4.96 -33.81 5.07
CA LEU A 943 -5.90 -34.81 4.55
C LEU A 943 -7.20 -34.13 4.16
N VAL A 944 -7.82 -34.65 3.09
CA VAL A 944 -8.99 -34.05 2.42
C VAL A 944 -10.25 -34.84 2.80
N PRO A 945 -10.90 -34.52 3.92
CA PRO A 945 -11.60 -35.58 4.66
C PRO A 945 -13.02 -35.81 4.14
N SER A 946 -13.61 -34.81 3.47
CA SER A 946 -14.89 -34.91 2.77
C SER A 946 -14.84 -35.80 1.53
N GLN A 947 -13.65 -36.10 0.99
CA GLN A 947 -13.46 -36.92 -0.21
C GLN A 947 -12.73 -38.22 0.08
N GLU A 948 -11.61 -38.17 0.81
CA GLU A 948 -10.78 -39.35 1.09
C GLU A 948 -11.45 -40.33 2.08
N GLN A 949 -12.50 -39.92 2.81
CA GLN A 949 -13.39 -40.86 3.55
C GLN A 949 -14.02 -41.93 2.65
N LYS A 950 -14.27 -41.62 1.36
CA LYS A 950 -14.77 -42.59 0.38
C LYS A 950 -13.70 -43.63 -0.02
N HIS A 951 -12.43 -43.28 0.19
CA HIS A 951 -11.26 -44.12 -0.03
C HIS A 951 -10.73 -44.76 1.27
N GLY A 952 -11.54 -44.72 2.35
CA GLY A 952 -11.29 -45.38 3.63
C GLY A 952 -10.65 -44.50 4.70
N LEU A 953 -10.10 -43.32 4.35
CA LEU A 953 -9.34 -42.46 5.25
C LEU A 953 -10.27 -41.64 6.15
N LYS A 954 -10.25 -41.88 7.46
CA LYS A 954 -11.22 -41.31 8.42
C LYS A 954 -10.66 -40.14 9.23
N THR A 955 -9.34 -39.96 9.26
CA THR A 955 -8.69 -38.86 9.98
C THR A 955 -8.90 -37.50 9.30
N LEU A 956 -9.02 -36.45 10.11
CA LEU A 956 -9.53 -35.14 9.66
C LEU A 956 -8.51 -34.04 9.91
N GLY A 957 -8.00 -33.44 8.84
CA GLY A 957 -7.20 -32.23 8.90
C GLY A 957 -5.71 -32.50 8.79
N THR A 958 -4.95 -32.08 9.79
CA THR A 958 -3.55 -31.68 9.60
C THR A 958 -2.55 -32.71 10.09
N LEU A 959 -1.53 -32.95 9.26
CA LEU A 959 -0.40 -33.85 9.50
C LEU A 959 0.93 -33.06 9.51
N PHE A 960 1.40 -32.66 10.70
CA PHE A 960 2.74 -32.08 10.84
C PHE A 960 3.78 -33.19 10.99
N SER A 961 4.81 -33.21 10.14
CA SER A 961 5.98 -34.06 10.35
C SER A 961 7.08 -33.35 11.13
N SER A 962 7.81 -34.08 11.98
CA SER A 962 9.07 -33.63 12.58
C SER A 962 10.15 -33.25 11.57
N MET A 963 10.03 -33.63 10.28
CA MET A 963 10.94 -33.14 9.25
C MET A 963 10.92 -31.61 9.09
N MET A 964 9.85 -30.92 9.49
CA MET A 964 9.86 -29.45 9.50
C MET A 964 10.83 -28.91 10.56
N PHE A 965 10.80 -29.46 11.78
CA PHE A 965 11.65 -29.04 12.90
C PHE A 965 12.45 -30.24 13.41
N PRO A 966 13.70 -30.44 12.95
CA PRO A 966 14.43 -31.70 13.14
C PRO A 966 14.69 -32.10 14.60
N ASP A 967 14.54 -31.18 15.56
CA ASP A 967 14.66 -31.46 16.99
C ASP A 967 13.44 -32.23 17.57
N ARG A 968 12.34 -32.32 16.82
CA ARG A 968 11.08 -32.90 17.30
C ARG A 968 11.06 -34.43 17.33
N ALA A 969 12.04 -35.11 16.73
CA ALA A 969 12.18 -36.56 16.81
C ALA A 969 13.62 -37.04 16.55
N PRO A 970 14.04 -38.20 17.10
CA PRO A 970 15.35 -38.78 16.83
C PRO A 970 15.60 -39.07 15.34
N ASN A 971 16.87 -39.01 14.93
CA ASN A 971 17.29 -39.06 13.53
C ASN A 971 16.88 -40.33 12.75
N ASN A 972 16.49 -41.42 13.40
CA ASN A 972 16.07 -42.69 12.81
C ASN A 972 14.54 -42.87 12.71
N VAL A 973 13.73 -41.92 13.21
CA VAL A 973 12.26 -41.96 13.15
C VAL A 973 11.67 -40.68 12.54
N TYR A 974 10.44 -40.79 12.05
CA TYR A 974 9.57 -39.66 11.75
C TYR A 974 8.46 -39.59 12.81
N LEU A 975 8.21 -38.40 13.34
CA LEU A 975 7.04 -38.12 14.19
C LEU A 975 5.99 -37.37 13.37
N TYR A 976 4.74 -37.71 13.62
CA TYR A 976 3.57 -37.21 12.93
C TYR A 976 2.48 -36.76 13.92
N THR A 977 2.19 -35.47 13.97
CA THR A 977 1.07 -34.91 14.72
C THR A 977 -0.16 -34.84 13.82
N THR A 978 -1.20 -35.60 14.15
CA THR A 978 -2.45 -35.74 13.40
C THR A 978 -3.62 -35.17 14.21
N PHE A 979 -4.28 -34.14 13.72
CA PHE A 979 -5.50 -33.63 14.36
C PHE A 979 -6.72 -34.51 14.00
N VAL A 980 -7.72 -34.60 14.87
CA VAL A 980 -8.95 -35.38 14.66
C VAL A 980 -10.13 -34.71 15.38
N GLY A 981 -11.18 -34.29 14.67
CA GLY A 981 -12.39 -33.76 15.31
C GLY A 981 -12.95 -32.51 14.67
N GLY A 982 -13.22 -31.51 15.50
CA GLY A 982 -13.77 -30.22 15.08
C GLY A 982 -15.27 -30.28 14.79
N SER A 983 -15.78 -29.29 14.07
CA SER A 983 -17.20 -29.18 13.73
C SER A 983 -17.74 -30.33 12.88
N ARG A 984 -16.92 -30.94 12.00
CA ARG A 984 -17.31 -32.05 11.12
C ARG A 984 -17.36 -33.40 11.85
N ASN A 985 -16.25 -33.83 12.46
CA ASN A 985 -16.17 -35.13 13.16
C ASN A 985 -16.29 -34.97 14.68
N ARG A 986 -17.32 -34.22 15.15
CA ARG A 986 -17.58 -33.97 16.59
C ARG A 986 -17.60 -35.28 17.39
N GLU A 987 -18.31 -36.31 16.89
CA GLU A 987 -18.43 -37.59 17.59
C GLU A 987 -17.15 -38.43 17.60
N LEU A 988 -16.30 -38.35 16.58
CA LEU A 988 -15.02 -39.07 16.55
C LEU A 988 -14.01 -38.49 17.56
N ALA A 989 -14.03 -37.17 17.79
CA ALA A 989 -13.27 -36.57 18.90
C ALA A 989 -13.89 -36.92 20.27
N LYS A 990 -15.22 -36.92 20.37
CA LYS A 990 -15.96 -37.34 21.59
C LYS A 990 -15.88 -38.83 21.89
N ALA A 991 -15.46 -39.68 20.95
CA ALA A 991 -15.22 -41.11 21.19
C ALA A 991 -14.17 -41.35 22.30
N SER A 992 -13.36 -40.32 22.61
CA SER A 992 -12.45 -40.31 23.77
C SER A 992 -13.02 -39.69 25.05
N SER A 993 -14.17 -39.01 25.01
CA SER A 993 -14.73 -38.23 26.12
C SER A 993 -16.01 -38.81 26.74
N GLN A 994 -16.52 -39.95 26.26
CA GLN A 994 -17.47 -40.76 27.05
C GLN A 994 -16.71 -41.50 28.17
N ILE A 995 -16.28 -40.74 29.18
CA ILE A 995 -15.73 -41.29 30.41
C ILE A 995 -16.91 -41.67 31.32
N LYS A 996 -17.43 -42.88 31.08
CA LYS A 996 -18.06 -43.76 32.07
C LYS A 996 -18.03 -45.19 31.50
N ASP A 997 -17.34 -46.05 32.23
CA ASP A 997 -17.42 -47.52 32.19
C ASP A 997 -16.85 -48.28 30.96
N VAL A 998 -15.73 -48.96 31.25
CA VAL A 998 -15.21 -50.23 30.67
C VAL A 998 -14.91 -50.32 29.17
N LYS A 999 -15.51 -49.53 28.26
CA LYS A 999 -15.11 -49.47 26.83
C LYS A 999 -13.77 -48.73 26.57
N PHE A 1000 -12.99 -48.52 27.62
CA PHE A 1000 -11.84 -47.60 27.65
C PHE A 1000 -10.64 -48.04 26.80
N PHE A 1001 -10.46 -49.35 26.60
CA PHE A 1001 -9.36 -49.87 25.76
C PHE A 1001 -9.73 -49.93 24.28
N ILE A 1002 -11.02 -49.98 23.94
CA ILE A 1002 -11.48 -50.23 22.56
C ILE A 1002 -11.45 -48.93 21.74
N HIS A 1003 -12.00 -47.83 22.25
CA HIS A 1003 -12.10 -46.58 21.45
C HIS A 1003 -10.80 -45.76 21.37
N ARG A 1004 -9.89 -45.86 22.36
CA ARG A 1004 -8.53 -45.29 22.24
C ARG A 1004 -7.68 -46.05 21.22
N THR A 1005 -7.89 -47.36 21.15
CA THR A 1005 -7.30 -48.24 20.13
C THR A 1005 -7.89 -47.94 18.77
N GLU A 1006 -9.21 -47.76 18.65
CA GLU A 1006 -9.89 -47.36 17.40
C GLU A 1006 -9.33 -46.06 16.80
N LEU A 1007 -9.16 -44.99 17.59
CA LEU A 1007 -8.52 -43.75 17.10
C LEU A 1007 -7.06 -43.98 16.66
N LYS A 1008 -6.29 -44.76 17.42
CA LYS A 1008 -4.91 -45.13 17.05
C LYS A 1008 -4.88 -45.94 15.75
N GLU A 1009 -5.71 -46.96 15.62
CA GLU A 1009 -5.77 -47.87 14.48
C GLU A 1009 -6.20 -47.14 13.22
N ILE A 1010 -7.21 -46.25 13.32
CA ILE A 1010 -7.64 -45.37 12.24
C ILE A 1010 -6.49 -44.47 11.79
N VAL A 1011 -5.85 -43.73 12.71
CA VAL A 1011 -4.71 -42.85 12.37
C VAL A 1011 -3.54 -43.66 11.77
N THR A 1012 -3.28 -44.84 12.31
CA THR A 1012 -2.20 -45.73 11.83
C THR A 1012 -2.49 -46.26 10.43
N SER A 1013 -3.70 -46.79 10.20
CA SER A 1013 -4.13 -47.31 8.90
C SER A 1013 -4.06 -46.23 7.83
N ASP A 1014 -4.55 -45.03 8.15
CA ASP A 1014 -4.50 -43.88 7.25
C ASP A 1014 -3.05 -43.54 6.89
N LEU A 1015 -2.14 -43.44 7.87
CA LEU A 1015 -0.72 -43.13 7.62
C LEU A 1015 0.03 -44.24 6.87
N LYS A 1016 -0.30 -45.52 7.08
CA LYS A 1016 0.22 -46.65 6.28
C LYS A 1016 -0.18 -46.51 4.81
N GLN A 1017 -1.48 -46.35 4.56
CA GLN A 1017 -2.03 -46.20 3.21
C GLN A 1017 -1.43 -45.00 2.49
N LEU A 1018 -1.33 -43.86 3.18
CA LEU A 1018 -0.83 -42.61 2.61
C LEU A 1018 0.68 -42.58 2.38
N LEU A 1019 1.48 -42.80 3.43
CA LEU A 1019 2.93 -42.59 3.36
C LEU A 1019 3.69 -43.85 2.89
N GLY A 1020 2.96 -44.92 2.57
CA GLY A 1020 3.53 -46.25 2.37
C GLY A 1020 4.30 -46.70 3.62
N ALA A 1021 3.77 -46.38 4.81
CA ALA A 1021 4.40 -46.79 6.07
C ALA A 1021 4.14 -48.28 6.33
N GLU A 1022 5.18 -49.03 6.65
CA GLU A 1022 5.12 -50.47 6.90
C GLU A 1022 5.30 -50.77 8.39
N GLY A 1023 4.50 -51.69 8.93
CA GLY A 1023 4.49 -52.03 10.36
C GLY A 1023 3.70 -51.06 11.25
N GLU A 1024 3.59 -51.40 12.53
CA GLU A 1024 2.93 -50.55 13.54
C GLU A 1024 3.79 -49.35 13.96
N PRO A 1025 3.19 -48.22 14.37
CA PRO A 1025 3.92 -47.07 14.86
C PRO A 1025 4.64 -47.41 16.16
N THR A 1026 5.89 -46.96 16.29
CA THR A 1026 6.77 -47.23 17.43
C THR A 1026 6.38 -46.44 18.69
N TYR A 1027 5.62 -45.35 18.54
CA TYR A 1027 5.01 -44.59 19.64
C TYR A 1027 3.67 -43.99 19.20
N VAL A 1028 2.70 -43.90 20.12
CA VAL A 1028 1.43 -43.19 19.91
C VAL A 1028 0.99 -42.47 21.20
N ASN A 1029 0.52 -41.22 21.08
CA ASN A 1029 -0.11 -40.46 22.16
C ASN A 1029 -1.38 -39.72 21.68
N HIS A 1030 -2.28 -39.34 22.60
CA HIS A 1030 -3.56 -38.70 22.28
C HIS A 1030 -3.98 -37.65 23.33
N LEU A 1031 -4.42 -36.48 22.84
CA LEU A 1031 -4.91 -35.32 23.58
C LEU A 1031 -6.33 -34.96 23.11
N CYS A 1032 -7.17 -34.39 23.97
CA CYS A 1032 -8.51 -33.90 23.59
C CYS A 1032 -8.90 -32.62 24.35
N TRP A 1033 -9.47 -31.66 23.61
CA TRP A 1033 -10.16 -30.50 24.15
C TRP A 1033 -11.66 -30.62 23.90
N SER A 1034 -12.48 -30.45 24.93
CA SER A 1034 -13.95 -30.59 24.82
C SER A 1034 -14.67 -29.31 24.39
N LYS A 1035 -14.04 -28.14 24.55
CA LYS A 1035 -14.61 -26.81 24.27
C LYS A 1035 -13.60 -25.88 23.58
N ALA A 1036 -13.16 -26.23 22.37
CA ALA A 1036 -12.42 -25.31 21.53
C ALA A 1036 -13.36 -24.23 20.97
N PHE A 1037 -12.95 -22.96 20.94
CA PHE A 1037 -13.77 -21.86 20.44
C PHE A 1037 -13.43 -21.58 18.95
N PRO A 1038 -14.36 -21.81 18.01
CA PRO A 1038 -14.20 -21.43 16.61
C PRO A 1038 -14.35 -19.91 16.45
N LEU A 1039 -13.24 -19.21 16.69
CA LEU A 1039 -13.11 -17.78 16.40
C LEU A 1039 -13.43 -17.49 14.93
N TYR A 1040 -13.92 -16.28 14.67
CA TYR A 1040 -14.41 -15.85 13.35
C TYR A 1040 -15.74 -16.50 12.88
N GLY A 1041 -16.42 -17.27 13.73
CA GLY A 1041 -17.82 -17.68 13.49
C GLY A 1041 -18.82 -16.52 13.52
N HIS A 1042 -20.07 -16.77 13.12
CA HIS A 1042 -21.07 -15.72 12.87
C HIS A 1042 -21.37 -14.77 14.05
N ASN A 1043 -21.25 -15.24 15.30
CA ASN A 1043 -21.53 -14.44 16.52
C ASN A 1043 -20.33 -13.59 16.99
N TYR A 1044 -19.22 -13.58 16.24
CA TYR A 1044 -17.96 -13.04 16.74
C TYR A 1044 -17.93 -11.50 16.86
N ASP A 1045 -18.61 -10.77 15.98
CA ASP A 1045 -18.73 -9.31 16.11
C ASP A 1045 -19.39 -8.93 17.45
N SER A 1046 -20.47 -9.62 17.82
CA SER A 1046 -21.19 -9.38 19.09
C SER A 1046 -20.37 -9.72 20.34
N VAL A 1047 -19.40 -10.62 20.22
CA VAL A 1047 -18.42 -10.93 21.28
C VAL A 1047 -17.51 -9.73 21.55
N LEU A 1048 -17.09 -9.00 20.51
CA LEU A 1048 -16.29 -7.79 20.66
C LEU A 1048 -17.08 -6.61 21.19
N ASP A 1049 -18.29 -6.38 20.69
CA ASP A 1049 -19.18 -5.32 21.20
C ASP A 1049 -19.42 -5.47 22.72
N ALA A 1050 -19.55 -6.70 23.20
CA ALA A 1050 -19.68 -6.99 24.64
C ALA A 1050 -18.38 -6.67 25.42
N ILE A 1051 -17.20 -7.00 24.89
CA ILE A 1051 -15.91 -6.67 25.53
C ILE A 1051 -15.71 -5.15 25.62
N ASP A 1052 -15.92 -4.45 24.50
CA ASP A 1052 -15.82 -2.99 24.44
C ASP A 1052 -16.75 -2.29 25.43
N LYS A 1053 -17.96 -2.84 25.63
CA LYS A 1053 -18.91 -2.35 26.61
C LYS A 1053 -18.44 -2.58 28.05
N MET A 1054 -17.78 -3.69 28.36
CA MET A 1054 -17.22 -3.94 29.70
C MET A 1054 -16.11 -2.94 30.03
N GLU A 1055 -15.10 -2.77 29.16
CA GLU A 1055 -13.97 -1.85 29.40
C GLU A 1055 -14.43 -0.40 29.57
N LYS A 1056 -15.38 0.07 28.75
CA LYS A 1056 -15.97 1.42 28.89
C LYS A 1056 -16.80 1.60 30.16
N SER A 1057 -17.35 0.52 30.71
CA SER A 1057 -18.24 0.58 31.89
C SER A 1057 -17.50 0.38 33.21
N LEU A 1058 -16.30 -0.20 33.18
CA LEU A 1058 -15.52 -0.64 34.35
C LEU A 1058 -14.09 -0.07 34.26
N PRO A 1059 -13.83 1.12 34.83
CA PRO A 1059 -12.50 1.74 34.82
C PRO A 1059 -11.42 0.82 35.39
N GLY A 1060 -10.23 0.80 34.77
CA GLY A 1060 -9.14 -0.09 35.16
C GLY A 1060 -9.28 -1.56 34.72
N LEU A 1061 -10.41 -1.97 34.14
CA LEU A 1061 -10.57 -3.29 33.52
C LEU A 1061 -10.24 -3.27 32.03
N PHE A 1062 -9.29 -4.12 31.63
CA PHE A 1062 -8.87 -4.30 30.25
C PHE A 1062 -8.98 -5.77 29.83
N TYR A 1063 -9.13 -6.02 28.53
CA TYR A 1063 -9.31 -7.35 27.97
C TYR A 1063 -8.25 -7.63 26.89
N ALA A 1064 -7.65 -8.82 26.93
CA ALA A 1064 -6.60 -9.21 26.01
C ALA A 1064 -6.68 -10.68 25.57
N GLY A 1065 -5.91 -11.03 24.54
CA GLY A 1065 -5.82 -12.39 24.04
C GLY A 1065 -6.91 -12.70 23.01
N ASN A 1066 -7.41 -13.94 22.99
CA ASN A 1066 -8.06 -14.45 21.78
C ASN A 1066 -9.41 -13.88 21.48
N HIS A 1067 -10.17 -13.51 22.49
CA HIS A 1067 -11.44 -12.86 22.25
C HIS A 1067 -11.24 -11.38 21.83
N LYS A 1068 -10.00 -10.94 21.52
CA LYS A 1068 -9.67 -9.57 21.06
C LYS A 1068 -8.55 -9.42 19.98
N GLY A 1069 -7.57 -10.32 19.87
CA GLY A 1069 -6.28 -10.11 19.13
C GLY A 1069 -6.03 -10.67 17.70
N GLY A 1070 -5.81 -11.99 17.51
CA GLY A 1070 -5.65 -12.65 16.19
C GLY A 1070 -5.29 -14.16 16.27
N LEU A 1071 -5.87 -15.06 15.46
CA LEU A 1071 -5.87 -16.54 15.72
C LEU A 1071 -4.50 -17.20 15.86
N SER A 1072 -3.45 -16.55 15.38
CA SER A 1072 -2.05 -16.95 15.54
C SER A 1072 -1.40 -16.35 16.80
N VAL A 1073 -0.50 -17.14 17.41
CA VAL A 1073 0.19 -16.78 18.67
C VAL A 1073 0.86 -15.40 18.61
N GLY A 1074 1.34 -14.95 17.45
CA GLY A 1074 1.89 -13.60 17.29
C GLY A 1074 0.89 -12.46 17.58
N LYS A 1075 -0.33 -12.55 17.06
CA LYS A 1075 -1.38 -11.54 17.28
C LYS A 1075 -1.95 -11.61 18.71
N ALA A 1076 -1.89 -12.78 19.36
CA ALA A 1076 -2.16 -12.91 20.81
C ALA A 1076 -1.22 -12.07 21.66
N LEU A 1077 0.08 -12.20 21.39
CA LEU A 1077 1.14 -11.52 22.11
C LEU A 1077 1.02 -10.01 21.93
N SER A 1078 0.79 -9.53 20.70
CA SER A 1078 0.51 -8.11 20.45
C SER A 1078 -0.72 -7.62 21.22
N SER A 1079 -1.83 -8.36 21.22
CA SER A 1079 -3.02 -8.00 22.03
C SER A 1079 -2.71 -7.88 23.53
N GLY A 1080 -1.90 -8.78 24.09
CA GLY A 1080 -1.43 -8.66 25.48
C GLY A 1080 -0.54 -7.44 25.70
N CYS A 1081 0.44 -7.22 24.82
CA CYS A 1081 1.34 -6.06 24.89
C CYS A 1081 0.60 -4.72 24.76
N ASN A 1082 -0.46 -4.65 23.95
CA ASN A 1082 -1.29 -3.45 23.78
C ASN A 1082 -2.17 -3.19 25.00
N ALA A 1083 -2.73 -4.23 25.63
CA ALA A 1083 -3.47 -4.06 26.89
C ALA A 1083 -2.56 -3.60 28.05
N ALA A 1084 -1.30 -4.06 28.09
CA ALA A 1084 -0.31 -3.55 29.03
C ALA A 1084 0.01 -2.05 28.81
N ASP A 1085 0.11 -1.56 27.56
CA ASP A 1085 0.27 -0.11 27.31
C ASP A 1085 -0.92 0.68 27.84
N LEU A 1086 -2.15 0.20 27.62
CA LEU A 1086 -3.36 0.84 28.12
C LEU A 1086 -3.40 0.90 29.66
N VAL A 1087 -2.94 -0.16 30.34
CA VAL A 1087 -2.79 -0.16 31.81
C VAL A 1087 -1.72 0.84 32.26
N ILE A 1088 -0.56 0.89 31.61
CA ILE A 1088 0.50 1.86 31.95
C ILE A 1088 -0.03 3.29 31.84
N SER A 1089 -0.61 3.65 30.70
CA SER A 1089 -1.18 5.00 30.50
C SER A 1089 -2.32 5.34 31.46
N TYR A 1090 -3.11 4.34 31.89
CA TYR A 1090 -4.14 4.53 32.91
C TYR A 1090 -3.54 4.85 34.28
N LEU A 1091 -2.56 4.07 34.74
CA LEU A 1091 -1.90 4.28 36.05
C LEU A 1091 -1.06 5.57 36.09
N GLU A 1092 -0.42 5.94 34.98
CA GLU A 1092 0.31 7.20 34.84
C GLU A 1092 -0.63 8.42 34.94
N ALA A 1093 -1.77 8.40 34.25
CA ALA A 1093 -2.76 9.48 34.30
C ALA A 1093 -3.30 9.68 35.73
N VAL A 1094 -3.67 8.59 36.40
CA VAL A 1094 -4.16 8.61 37.80
C VAL A 1094 -3.08 9.11 38.79
N SER A 1095 -1.81 8.78 38.54
CA SER A 1095 -0.68 9.26 39.35
C SER A 1095 -0.37 10.76 39.17
N ALA A 1096 -0.77 11.35 38.05
CA ALA A 1096 -0.62 12.78 37.80
C ALA A 1096 -1.70 13.60 38.54
N ASP A 1097 -2.95 13.13 38.54
CA ASP A 1097 -4.05 13.82 39.22
C ASP A 1097 -3.89 13.82 40.75
N THR A 1098 -3.37 12.74 41.35
CA THR A 1098 -3.08 12.69 42.80
C THR A 1098 -2.06 13.75 43.26
N LYS A 1099 -1.08 14.11 42.42
CA LYS A 1099 -0.07 15.15 42.74
C LYS A 1099 -0.57 16.58 42.62
N ASN A 1100 -1.72 16.82 41.98
CA ASN A 1100 -2.34 18.14 41.86
C ASN A 1100 -3.35 18.42 42.98
N HIS A 1101 -3.63 17.44 43.84
CA HIS A 1101 -4.60 17.53 44.93
C HIS A 1101 -4.00 17.23 46.33
N SER A 1102 -2.68 17.08 46.42
CA SER A 1102 -1.89 17.03 47.65
C SER A 1102 -1.08 18.32 47.86
#